data_AF-A0A7J4AYF4-F1
#
_entry.id   AF-A0A7J4AYF4-F1
#
_cell.length_a   1.000
_cell.length_b   1.000
_cell.length_c   1.000
_cell.angle_alpha   90.00
_cell.angle_beta   90.00
_cell.angle_gamma   90.00
#
_symmetry.space_group_name_H-M   'P 1'
#
loop_
_entity.id
_entity.type
_entity.pdbx_description
1 polymer ?
#
loop_
_entity_poly.entity_id
_entity_poly.type
_entity_poly.pdbx_seq_one_letter_code
_entity_poly.pdbx_strand_id
1 'polypeptide(L)'
;MMVENRFKVLAFLMLTLLLAAYSGLNNLIVMVRGQEIATIEVVTEGTQINVYAQDAEGGDVYSLVLENNGGIREIRVLGKRAASLSGNFLWNDDWDQVWSLALENPVIEEADNYVKVTTKSLYKKHPVSMDTEYVFTKLGLVFVNTTMKAEDASLDVVATGWVLKLPTDLYADLNIYFKEGKEIKSLKLPSTAGKGDIYASSTIPYWIDISFPSYGITMVNLDPSCHVQFLVEDWRPYGTQVFAVMFRHTQWQQGAMPRGTVRRSTLVLYLHGSGGYEGAMDMISLLADLRIVRSDAENIINTAKTPDAKNLASQALSKATSALYKLYESNFDGAKADLNQAKSLLDQARSAEETALTYLEQDIRDVKARAENAVATYLSSRARELASQALSKANSANAKFQVGDLEGAASDLDEAKKLLAQADEIEQAVRNLETEINKVRNIVQESLNKYESAQAKALASEALKKVNSAQSKFQAGDLDGAQEDLQSAKDLLNQAETVENTYLSLLSDINDTESKANNAYANYVGTASKEKVSEALSKIQSAKDKLSEGDLEGTQADLNQAKSLLEDAEKIENSIKSILPEIQNVRNQAQNALNTCTGSKARDLASQARNKADSAYQKAMNGDISGAQADLNQARSLLNQAKSAEEEEISTRNMLMIGTVVLVVIIIAVVAFLMIKRRKKSS
;
A
#
# COMPACT_ATOMS: atom_id res chain seq x y z
N MET A 1 56.87 -46.53 -11.83
CA MET A 1 56.04 -47.56 -12.50
C MET A 1 55.49 -48.65 -11.57
N MET A 2 56.23 -49.15 -10.58
CA MET A 2 55.73 -50.24 -9.71
C MET A 2 54.78 -49.79 -8.57
N VAL A 3 54.74 -48.50 -8.23
CA VAL A 3 53.86 -47.94 -7.18
C VAL A 3 52.47 -47.58 -7.71
N GLU A 4 52.38 -47.19 -8.99
CA GLU A 4 51.13 -46.76 -9.63
C GLU A 4 50.17 -47.93 -9.90
N ASN A 5 50.70 -49.12 -10.19
CA ASN A 5 49.89 -50.34 -10.34
C ASN A 5 49.33 -50.86 -9.00
N ARG A 6 50.02 -50.60 -7.88
CA ARG A 6 49.51 -51.01 -6.56
C ARG A 6 48.34 -50.14 -6.11
N PHE A 7 48.37 -48.84 -6.42
CA PHE A 7 47.24 -47.95 -6.12
C PHE A 7 46.01 -48.24 -6.98
N LYS A 8 46.17 -48.56 -8.26
CA LYS A 8 45.05 -48.95 -9.13
C LYS A 8 44.43 -50.28 -8.72
N VAL A 9 45.24 -51.26 -8.30
CA VAL A 9 44.72 -52.54 -7.80
C VAL A 9 44.02 -52.38 -6.46
N LEU A 10 44.55 -51.55 -5.55
CA LEU A 10 43.91 -51.29 -4.25
C LEU A 10 42.60 -50.48 -4.40
N ALA A 11 42.58 -49.48 -5.29
CA ALA A 11 41.39 -48.71 -5.58
C ALA A 11 40.34 -49.56 -6.31
N PHE A 12 40.74 -50.45 -7.21
CA PHE A 12 39.83 -51.39 -7.85
C PHE A 12 39.30 -52.42 -6.84
N LEU A 13 40.13 -52.95 -5.95
CA LEU A 13 39.68 -53.85 -4.87
C LEU A 13 38.75 -53.13 -3.88
N MET A 14 39.05 -51.90 -3.48
CA MET A 14 38.15 -51.10 -2.63
C MET A 14 36.85 -50.76 -3.36
N LEU A 15 36.89 -50.40 -4.64
CA LEU A 15 35.70 -50.10 -5.43
C LEU A 15 34.87 -51.38 -5.64
N THR A 16 35.50 -52.55 -5.80
CA THR A 16 34.82 -53.84 -5.92
C THR A 16 34.26 -54.30 -4.57
N LEU A 17 34.95 -54.03 -3.45
CA LEU A 17 34.44 -54.26 -2.09
C LEU A 17 33.32 -53.28 -1.72
N LEU A 18 33.39 -52.02 -2.17
CA LEU A 18 32.31 -51.04 -2.02
C LEU A 18 31.14 -51.36 -2.91
N LEU A 19 31.33 -51.86 -4.15
CA LEU A 19 30.26 -52.33 -5.00
C LEU A 19 29.68 -53.67 -4.54
N ALA A 20 30.48 -54.56 -3.94
CA ALA A 20 30.02 -55.79 -3.31
C ALA A 20 29.33 -55.54 -1.96
N ALA A 21 29.77 -54.52 -1.21
CA ALA A 21 29.07 -54.05 -0.02
C ALA A 21 27.80 -53.27 -0.41
N TYR A 22 27.79 -52.52 -1.51
CA TYR A 22 26.61 -51.80 -2.01
C TYR A 22 25.60 -52.75 -2.66
N SER A 23 26.05 -53.82 -3.34
CA SER A 23 25.17 -54.88 -3.84
C SER A 23 24.79 -55.91 -2.76
N GLY A 24 25.60 -56.07 -1.72
CA GLY A 24 25.29 -56.87 -0.53
C GLY A 24 24.35 -56.17 0.45
N LEU A 25 24.43 -54.84 0.57
CA LEU A 25 23.53 -54.02 1.39
C LEU A 25 22.21 -53.71 0.67
N ASN A 26 22.19 -53.60 -0.66
CA ASN A 26 20.94 -53.51 -1.42
C ASN A 26 20.21 -54.85 -1.57
N ASN A 27 20.78 -55.96 -1.08
CA ASN A 27 20.14 -57.27 -1.02
C ASN A 27 19.81 -57.72 0.43
N LEU A 28 19.90 -56.82 1.41
CA LEU A 28 19.54 -57.08 2.81
C LEU A 28 18.38 -56.22 3.32
N ILE A 29 17.60 -55.67 2.40
CA ILE A 29 16.15 -55.53 2.60
C ILE A 29 15.54 -56.51 1.61
N VAL A 30 15.38 -57.77 2.03
CA VAL A 30 14.40 -58.64 1.40
C VAL A 30 13.05 -58.01 1.73
N MET A 31 12.62 -57.04 0.93
CA MET A 31 11.19 -56.81 0.78
C MET A 31 10.63 -58.16 0.35
N VAL A 32 9.62 -58.61 1.08
CA VAL A 32 8.79 -59.75 0.75
C VAL A 32 8.10 -59.47 -0.58
N ARG A 33 8.83 -59.62 -1.70
CA ARG A 33 8.25 -59.85 -3.01
C ARG A 33 8.01 -61.35 -3.09
N GLY A 34 6.74 -61.73 -3.16
CA GLY A 34 6.35 -63.06 -3.61
C GLY A 34 5.48 -63.85 -2.64
N GLN A 35 4.34 -63.29 -2.25
CA GLN A 35 3.10 -64.06 -2.24
C GLN A 35 2.06 -63.19 -2.93
N GLU A 36 2.01 -63.24 -4.26
CA GLU A 36 0.82 -62.78 -4.96
C GLU A 36 -0.28 -63.79 -4.60
N ILE A 37 -1.02 -63.47 -3.54
CA ILE A 37 -2.25 -64.19 -3.21
C ILE A 37 -3.14 -64.06 -4.44
N ALA A 38 -3.40 -65.19 -5.10
CA ALA A 38 -4.11 -65.22 -6.35
C ALA A 38 -5.62 -65.05 -6.12
N THR A 39 -6.14 -65.69 -5.08
CA THR A 39 -7.58 -65.78 -4.80
C THR A 39 -7.87 -65.72 -3.31
N ILE A 40 -9.05 -65.17 -2.97
CA ILE A 40 -9.68 -65.35 -1.66
C ILE A 40 -10.95 -66.16 -1.93
N GLU A 41 -11.09 -67.29 -1.25
CA GLU A 41 -12.24 -68.19 -1.34
C GLU A 41 -13.03 -68.17 -0.03
N VAL A 42 -14.36 -68.19 -0.13
CA VAL A 42 -15.26 -68.22 1.03
C VAL A 42 -16.13 -69.47 0.97
N VAL A 43 -16.05 -70.31 2.01
CA VAL A 43 -16.83 -71.55 2.13
C VAL A 43 -17.69 -71.47 3.40
N THR A 44 -19.01 -71.47 3.23
CA THR A 44 -19.96 -71.45 4.35
C THR A 44 -20.41 -72.87 4.69
N GLU A 45 -20.13 -73.33 5.91
CA GLU A 45 -20.46 -74.68 6.39
C GLU A 45 -21.28 -74.60 7.69
N GLY A 46 -22.60 -74.65 7.55
CA GLY A 46 -23.52 -74.64 8.69
C GLY A 46 -23.45 -73.32 9.47
N THR A 47 -22.73 -73.32 10.59
CA THR A 47 -22.56 -72.14 11.47
C THR A 47 -21.21 -71.46 11.33
N GLN A 48 -20.40 -71.92 10.36
CA GLN A 48 -19.05 -71.45 10.14
C GLN A 48 -18.89 -70.83 8.75
N ILE A 49 -18.05 -69.81 8.67
CA ILE A 49 -17.61 -69.18 7.43
C ILE A 49 -16.10 -69.33 7.38
N ASN A 50 -15.62 -70.14 6.45
CA ASN A 50 -14.20 -70.34 6.22
C ASN A 50 -13.75 -69.38 5.12
N VAL A 51 -12.74 -68.57 5.41
CA VAL A 51 -12.10 -67.68 4.44
C VAL A 51 -10.70 -68.21 4.20
N TYR A 52 -10.39 -68.56 2.96
CA TYR A 52 -9.07 -69.05 2.53
C TYR A 52 -8.44 -68.02 1.61
N ALA A 53 -7.18 -67.68 1.84
CA ALA A 53 -6.38 -66.91 0.90
C ALA A 53 -5.29 -67.81 0.36
N GLN A 54 -5.30 -68.00 -0.96
CA GLN A 54 -4.46 -68.98 -1.64
C GLN A 54 -3.44 -68.29 -2.54
N ASP A 55 -2.23 -68.85 -2.59
CA ASP A 55 -1.24 -68.46 -3.58
C ASP A 55 -1.61 -68.95 -4.98
N ALA A 56 -0.81 -68.58 -5.99
CA ALA A 56 -1.03 -68.99 -7.38
C ALA A 56 -0.98 -70.52 -7.61
N GLU A 57 -0.45 -71.29 -6.66
CA GLU A 57 -0.37 -72.76 -6.71
C GLU A 57 -1.56 -73.43 -5.98
N GLY A 58 -2.47 -72.64 -5.40
CA GLY A 58 -3.60 -73.13 -4.61
C GLY A 58 -3.24 -73.50 -3.16
N GLY A 59 -2.05 -73.13 -2.70
CA GLY A 59 -1.63 -73.31 -1.31
C GLY A 59 -2.21 -72.25 -0.39
N ASP A 60 -2.78 -72.67 0.75
CA ASP A 60 -3.31 -71.74 1.76
C ASP A 60 -2.19 -70.88 2.37
N VAL A 61 -2.18 -69.59 2.03
CA VAL A 61 -1.31 -68.58 2.61
C VAL A 61 -1.81 -68.19 4.00
N TYR A 62 -3.11 -67.99 4.15
CA TYR A 62 -3.77 -67.89 5.44
C TYR A 62 -5.23 -68.35 5.34
N SER A 63 -5.79 -68.79 6.46
CA SER A 63 -7.22 -69.08 6.55
C SER A 63 -7.81 -68.69 7.90
N LEU A 64 -9.07 -68.30 7.89
CA LEU A 64 -9.83 -67.93 9.09
C LEU A 64 -11.16 -68.67 9.09
N VAL A 65 -11.52 -69.20 10.25
CA VAL A 65 -12.82 -69.81 10.49
C VAL A 65 -13.62 -68.86 11.37
N LEU A 66 -14.65 -68.23 10.83
CA LEU A 66 -15.57 -67.38 11.58
C LEU A 66 -16.79 -68.19 12.01
N GLU A 67 -17.40 -67.81 13.13
CA GLU A 67 -18.71 -68.26 13.55
C GLU A 67 -19.78 -67.24 13.13
N ASN A 68 -21.03 -67.69 12.91
CA ASN A 68 -22.13 -66.81 12.50
C ASN A 68 -22.41 -65.65 13.47
N ASN A 69 -21.95 -65.75 14.72
CA ASN A 69 -22.10 -64.72 15.74
C ASN A 69 -20.99 -63.64 15.70
N GLY A 70 -20.06 -63.74 14.75
CA GLY A 70 -18.96 -62.81 14.57
C GLY A 70 -17.68 -63.16 15.33
N GLY A 71 -17.59 -64.30 16.02
CA GLY A 71 -16.34 -64.78 16.61
C GLY A 71 -15.40 -65.40 15.58
N ILE A 72 -14.09 -65.29 15.79
CA ILE A 72 -13.07 -66.02 15.01
C ILE A 72 -12.75 -67.30 15.76
N ARG A 73 -13.13 -68.46 15.22
CA ARG A 73 -12.83 -69.76 15.82
C ARG A 73 -11.37 -70.17 15.70
N GLU A 74 -10.77 -69.97 14.53
CA GLU A 74 -9.38 -70.36 14.25
C GLU A 74 -8.74 -69.42 13.23
N ILE A 75 -7.46 -69.11 13.42
CA ILE A 75 -6.61 -68.41 12.45
C ILE A 75 -5.44 -69.32 12.10
N ARG A 76 -5.22 -69.56 10.81
CA ARG A 76 -4.07 -70.30 10.28
C ARG A 76 -3.25 -69.42 9.35
N VAL A 77 -1.93 -69.54 9.41
CA VAL A 77 -0.98 -68.86 8.53
C VAL A 77 -0.01 -69.90 7.99
N LEU A 78 0.14 -69.98 6.66
CA LEU A 78 0.90 -71.02 5.94
C LEU A 78 0.50 -72.44 6.38
N GLY A 79 -0.81 -72.69 6.49
CA GLY A 79 -1.40 -73.95 6.96
C GLY A 79 -1.22 -74.27 8.45
N LYS A 80 -0.47 -73.45 9.21
CA LYS A 80 -0.19 -73.67 10.64
C LYS A 80 -1.16 -72.88 11.50
N ARG A 81 -1.66 -73.49 12.58
CA ARG A 81 -2.51 -72.82 13.56
C ARG A 81 -1.72 -71.70 14.24
N ALA A 82 -2.20 -70.46 14.08
CA ALA A 82 -1.60 -69.27 14.66
C ALA A 82 -2.41 -68.76 15.85
N ALA A 83 -3.74 -68.83 15.81
CA ALA A 83 -4.55 -68.50 16.97
C ALA A 83 -5.82 -69.35 17.03
N SER A 84 -6.44 -69.39 18.21
CA SER A 84 -7.78 -69.97 18.38
C SER A 84 -8.68 -68.99 19.11
N LEU A 85 -9.97 -68.97 18.77
CA LEU A 85 -11.01 -68.26 19.52
C LEU A 85 -10.65 -66.79 19.81
N SER A 86 -10.86 -65.92 18.83
CA SER A 86 -10.61 -64.47 18.91
C SER A 86 -11.89 -63.67 18.66
N GLY A 87 -11.98 -62.47 19.22
CA GLY A 87 -13.14 -61.60 19.01
C GLY A 87 -13.45 -60.73 20.20
N ASN A 88 -14.61 -60.06 20.15
CA ASN A 88 -15.12 -59.33 21.28
C ASN A 88 -15.48 -60.29 22.41
N PHE A 89 -15.17 -59.91 23.65
CA PHE A 89 -15.56 -60.63 24.84
C PHE A 89 -16.28 -59.70 25.81
N LEU A 90 -17.25 -60.26 26.52
CA LEU A 90 -17.96 -59.62 27.62
C LEU A 90 -17.76 -60.45 28.88
N TRP A 91 -17.53 -59.77 29.99
CA TRP A 91 -17.28 -60.37 31.28
C TRP A 91 -18.28 -59.86 32.33
N ASN A 92 -18.86 -60.78 33.11
CA ASN A 92 -19.64 -60.49 34.32
C ASN A 92 -19.53 -61.67 35.31
N ASP A 93 -18.48 -61.67 36.13
CA ASP A 93 -18.26 -62.58 37.27
C ASP A 93 -18.35 -64.11 37.00
N ASP A 94 -18.41 -64.52 35.74
CA ASP A 94 -18.52 -65.91 35.29
C ASP A 94 -17.86 -66.08 33.90
N TRP A 95 -17.04 -67.12 33.72
CA TRP A 95 -16.31 -67.44 32.49
C TRP A 95 -17.25 -67.93 31.36
N ASP A 96 -18.50 -68.32 31.65
CA ASP A 96 -19.46 -68.89 30.68
C ASP A 96 -20.07 -67.88 29.68
N GLN A 97 -19.55 -66.65 29.59
CA GLN A 97 -20.23 -65.54 28.90
C GLN A 97 -19.74 -65.24 27.48
N VAL A 98 -19.05 -66.18 26.84
CA VAL A 98 -18.44 -66.02 25.51
C VAL A 98 -19.44 -66.17 24.35
N TRP A 99 -20.67 -66.62 24.60
CA TRP A 99 -21.58 -67.04 23.52
C TRP A 99 -22.60 -65.96 23.16
N SER A 100 -22.27 -65.14 22.15
CA SER A 100 -23.25 -64.32 21.46
C SER A 100 -24.14 -65.17 20.54
N LEU A 101 -25.42 -64.80 20.42
CA LEU A 101 -26.34 -65.35 19.44
C LEU A 101 -26.23 -64.55 18.15
N ALA A 102 -26.11 -65.23 17.02
CA ALA A 102 -26.33 -64.60 15.72
C ALA A 102 -27.78 -64.10 15.64
N LEU A 103 -27.96 -62.82 15.31
CA LEU A 103 -29.29 -62.22 15.12
C LEU A 103 -29.82 -62.47 13.70
N GLU A 104 -28.91 -62.56 12.74
CA GLU A 104 -29.19 -62.80 11.33
C GLU A 104 -28.05 -63.63 10.73
N ASN A 105 -28.29 -64.15 9.52
CA ASN A 105 -27.22 -64.79 8.76
C ASN A 105 -26.18 -63.72 8.36
N PRO A 106 -24.88 -64.04 8.42
CA PRO A 106 -23.84 -63.13 7.97
C PRO A 106 -24.04 -62.69 6.51
N VAL A 107 -23.74 -61.43 6.22
CA VAL A 107 -23.73 -60.89 4.87
C VAL A 107 -22.30 -60.96 4.33
N ILE A 108 -22.13 -61.63 3.20
CA ILE A 108 -20.83 -61.82 2.54
C ILE A 108 -20.84 -61.01 1.24
N GLU A 109 -19.88 -60.12 1.10
CA GLU A 109 -19.64 -59.31 -0.10
C GLU A 109 -18.24 -59.63 -0.63
N GLU A 110 -18.17 -60.16 -1.85
CA GLU A 110 -16.92 -60.54 -2.50
C GLU A 110 -16.51 -59.47 -3.52
N ALA A 111 -15.23 -59.12 -3.54
CA ALA A 111 -14.59 -58.25 -4.51
C ALA A 111 -13.26 -58.87 -4.96
N ASP A 112 -12.70 -58.38 -6.07
CA ASP A 112 -11.49 -58.94 -6.69
C ASP A 112 -10.30 -59.09 -5.73
N ASN A 113 -10.19 -58.19 -4.74
CA ASN A 113 -9.03 -58.09 -3.85
C ASN A 113 -9.35 -58.21 -2.36
N TYR A 114 -10.64 -58.30 -2.00
CA TYR A 114 -11.06 -58.48 -0.63
C TYR A 114 -12.41 -59.20 -0.53
N VAL A 115 -12.64 -59.80 0.63
CA VAL A 115 -13.95 -60.30 1.05
C VAL A 115 -14.37 -59.52 2.28
N LYS A 116 -15.63 -59.10 2.33
CA LYS A 116 -16.22 -58.48 3.50
C LYS A 116 -17.30 -59.38 4.08
N VAL A 117 -17.21 -59.65 5.38
CA VAL A 117 -18.20 -60.43 6.13
C VAL A 117 -18.77 -59.57 7.25
N THR A 118 -20.06 -59.28 7.17
CA THR A 118 -20.79 -58.54 8.21
C THR A 118 -21.60 -59.51 9.04
N THR A 119 -21.40 -59.47 10.35
CA THR A 119 -22.13 -60.28 11.32
C THR A 119 -22.87 -59.37 12.29
N LYS A 120 -24.08 -59.77 12.68
CA LYS A 120 -24.79 -59.15 13.79
C LYS A 120 -25.09 -60.17 14.86
N SER A 121 -24.75 -59.83 16.09
CA SER A 121 -24.96 -60.71 17.23
C SER A 121 -25.46 -59.98 18.46
N LEU A 122 -26.05 -60.73 19.38
CA LEU A 122 -26.55 -60.26 20.66
C LEU A 122 -26.07 -61.21 21.75
N TYR A 123 -25.46 -60.66 22.80
CA TYR A 123 -25.09 -61.48 23.95
C TYR A 123 -26.34 -62.00 24.67
N LYS A 124 -26.33 -63.29 25.04
CA LYS A 124 -27.49 -63.95 25.68
C LYS A 124 -27.82 -63.39 27.07
N LYS A 125 -26.78 -63.21 27.89
CA LYS A 125 -26.91 -62.79 29.30
C LYS A 125 -26.97 -61.26 29.44
N HIS A 126 -26.43 -60.53 28.46
CA HIS A 126 -26.36 -59.06 28.46
C HIS A 126 -26.86 -58.56 27.13
N PRO A 127 -27.83 -57.63 27.08
CA PRO A 127 -28.37 -57.14 25.82
C PRO A 127 -27.40 -56.12 25.19
N VAL A 128 -26.18 -56.55 24.87
CA VAL A 128 -25.21 -55.82 24.05
C VAL A 128 -25.28 -56.41 22.66
N SER A 129 -25.77 -55.62 21.71
CA SER A 129 -25.73 -55.95 20.30
C SER A 129 -24.34 -55.61 19.75
N MET A 130 -23.90 -56.39 18.77
CA MET A 130 -22.65 -56.19 18.07
C MET A 130 -22.89 -56.29 16.58
N ASP A 131 -22.45 -55.26 15.86
CA ASP A 131 -22.29 -55.28 14.42
C ASP A 131 -20.78 -55.38 14.16
N THR A 132 -20.32 -56.52 13.66
CA THR A 132 -18.89 -56.72 13.35
C THR A 132 -18.72 -56.94 11.86
N GLU A 133 -17.97 -56.05 11.23
CA GLU A 133 -17.55 -56.13 9.84
C GLU A 133 -16.08 -56.59 9.79
N TYR A 134 -15.86 -57.70 9.10
CA TYR A 134 -14.55 -58.23 8.78
C TYR A 134 -14.22 -57.94 7.32
N VAL A 135 -13.08 -57.30 7.04
CA VAL A 135 -12.58 -57.12 5.67
C VAL A 135 -11.26 -57.87 5.52
N PHE A 136 -11.27 -58.95 4.76
CA PHE A 136 -10.12 -59.82 4.46
C PHE A 136 -9.50 -59.39 3.13
N THR A 137 -8.21 -59.04 3.10
CA THR A 137 -7.54 -58.56 1.88
C THR A 137 -6.43 -59.49 1.44
N LYS A 138 -6.10 -59.49 0.13
CA LYS A 138 -4.96 -60.27 -0.42
C LYS A 138 -3.60 -59.87 0.16
N LEU A 139 -3.51 -58.78 0.92
CA LEU A 139 -2.29 -58.41 1.66
C LEU A 139 -2.15 -59.13 3.01
N GLY A 140 -3.07 -60.01 3.38
CA GLY A 140 -3.10 -60.62 4.71
C GLY A 140 -3.62 -59.68 5.79
N LEU A 141 -4.32 -58.59 5.42
CA LEU A 141 -4.96 -57.70 6.38
C LEU A 141 -6.38 -58.19 6.65
N VAL A 142 -6.73 -58.25 7.92
CA VAL A 142 -8.10 -58.48 8.40
C VAL A 142 -8.51 -57.28 9.23
N PHE A 143 -9.28 -56.39 8.63
CA PHE A 143 -9.90 -55.28 9.36
C PHE A 143 -11.09 -55.82 10.15
N VAL A 144 -11.12 -55.52 11.44
CA VAL A 144 -12.16 -55.92 12.39
C VAL A 144 -12.81 -54.65 12.91
N ASN A 145 -13.89 -54.24 12.26
CA ASN A 145 -14.67 -53.06 12.58
C ASN A 145 -15.86 -53.51 13.44
N THR A 146 -15.79 -53.28 14.75
CA THR A 146 -16.89 -53.63 15.67
C THR A 146 -17.61 -52.38 16.14
N THR A 147 -18.94 -52.37 16.03
CA THR A 147 -19.83 -51.48 16.78
C THR A 147 -20.57 -52.28 17.85
N MET A 148 -20.33 -51.97 19.12
CA MET A 148 -21.08 -52.53 20.24
C MET A 148 -22.10 -51.52 20.75
N LYS A 149 -23.32 -51.96 21.04
CA LYS A 149 -24.37 -51.11 21.59
C LYS A 149 -25.08 -51.80 22.75
N ALA A 150 -25.13 -51.12 23.90
CA ALA A 150 -25.91 -51.58 25.05
C ALA A 150 -27.40 -51.26 24.82
N GLU A 151 -28.22 -52.27 24.55
CA GLU A 151 -29.65 -52.14 24.25
C GLU A 151 -30.51 -51.90 25.51
N ASP A 152 -30.10 -52.43 26.66
CA ASP A 152 -30.71 -52.14 27.96
C ASP A 152 -29.67 -51.71 29.01
N ALA A 153 -30.13 -51.27 30.19
CA ALA A 153 -29.27 -50.90 31.31
C ALA A 153 -28.61 -52.16 31.90
N SER A 154 -27.53 -52.63 31.29
CA SER A 154 -26.75 -53.74 31.84
C SER A 154 -25.92 -53.23 33.03
N LEU A 155 -26.48 -53.33 34.23
CA LEU A 155 -25.79 -52.98 35.48
C LEU A 155 -24.64 -53.94 35.82
N ASP A 156 -24.53 -55.07 35.10
CA ASP A 156 -23.62 -56.16 35.49
C ASP A 156 -22.49 -56.44 34.49
N VAL A 157 -22.32 -55.73 33.36
CA VAL A 157 -21.12 -55.97 32.54
C VAL A 157 -19.90 -55.38 33.26
N VAL A 158 -19.01 -56.25 33.72
CA VAL A 158 -17.83 -55.93 34.52
C VAL A 158 -16.62 -55.59 33.65
N ALA A 159 -16.53 -56.17 32.44
CA ALA A 159 -15.55 -55.76 31.43
C ALA A 159 -16.02 -56.11 30.01
N THR A 160 -15.55 -55.33 29.04
CA THR A 160 -15.67 -55.57 27.60
C THR A 160 -14.31 -55.35 26.96
N GLY A 161 -14.00 -56.11 25.92
CA GLY A 161 -12.75 -55.99 25.20
C GLY A 161 -12.72 -56.84 23.94
N TRP A 162 -11.60 -56.79 23.26
CA TRP A 162 -11.27 -57.72 22.19
C TRP A 162 -10.12 -58.62 22.66
N VAL A 163 -10.24 -59.93 22.44
CA VAL A 163 -9.27 -60.95 22.88
C VAL A 163 -8.77 -61.79 21.72
N LEU A 164 -7.47 -62.08 21.70
CA LEU A 164 -6.82 -63.10 20.88
C LEU A 164 -6.29 -64.19 21.81
N LYS A 165 -6.74 -65.43 21.64
CA LYS A 165 -6.25 -66.55 22.45
C LYS A 165 -5.18 -67.35 21.71
N LEU A 166 -4.00 -67.40 22.32
CA LEU A 166 -2.80 -68.04 21.82
C LEU A 166 -2.63 -69.42 22.47
N PRO A 167 -2.63 -70.53 21.71
CA PRO A 167 -2.45 -71.87 22.28
C PRO A 167 -1.13 -72.03 23.05
N THR A 168 -1.19 -72.48 24.30
CA THR A 168 0.01 -72.54 25.16
C THR A 168 1.04 -73.56 24.68
N ASP A 169 0.60 -74.62 23.99
CA ASP A 169 1.46 -75.62 23.36
C ASP A 169 2.32 -75.04 22.21
N LEU A 170 1.88 -73.92 21.63
CA LEU A 170 2.58 -73.25 20.54
C LEU A 170 3.40 -72.04 21.02
N TYR A 171 2.88 -71.30 22.00
CA TYR A 171 3.41 -69.98 22.37
C TYR A 171 4.23 -69.95 23.67
N ALA A 172 4.29 -71.05 24.40
CA ALA A 172 5.15 -71.15 25.58
C ALA A 172 6.62 -70.80 25.25
N ASP A 173 7.26 -70.01 26.11
CA ASP A 173 8.63 -69.48 25.97
C ASP A 173 8.88 -68.52 24.79
N LEU A 174 7.87 -68.15 24.01
CA LEU A 174 8.01 -67.15 22.95
C LEU A 174 7.95 -65.73 23.48
N ASN A 175 8.60 -64.81 22.76
CA ASN A 175 8.45 -63.38 22.98
C ASN A 175 7.31 -62.85 22.11
N ILE A 176 6.43 -62.06 22.73
CA ILE A 176 5.59 -61.11 22.00
C ILE A 176 6.28 -59.75 22.02
N TYR A 177 6.11 -58.97 20.95
CA TYR A 177 6.65 -57.62 20.84
C TYR A 177 5.51 -56.63 20.70
N PHE A 178 5.62 -55.46 21.30
CA PHE A 178 4.57 -54.44 21.17
C PHE A 178 5.13 -53.04 21.35
N LYS A 179 4.49 -52.07 20.72
CA LYS A 179 4.90 -50.67 20.80
C LYS A 179 4.01 -49.87 21.74
N GLU A 180 4.57 -49.42 22.84
CA GLU A 180 3.91 -48.60 23.85
C GLU A 180 4.58 -47.22 23.89
N GLY A 181 3.87 -46.20 23.38
CA GLY A 181 4.46 -44.88 23.16
C GLY A 181 5.58 -44.94 22.11
N LYS A 182 6.81 -44.55 22.49
CA LYS A 182 7.98 -44.54 21.60
C LYS A 182 8.83 -45.82 21.69
N GLU A 183 8.58 -46.67 22.68
CA GLU A 183 9.41 -47.84 22.96
C GLU A 183 8.77 -49.11 22.39
N ILE A 184 9.61 -49.98 21.80
CA ILE A 184 9.24 -51.36 21.48
C ILE A 184 9.63 -52.21 22.69
N LYS A 185 8.65 -52.87 23.29
CA LYS A 185 8.82 -53.78 24.43
C LYS A 185 8.75 -55.22 23.94
N SER A 186 9.39 -56.11 24.69
CA SER A 186 9.26 -57.56 24.54
C SER A 186 8.74 -58.17 25.83
N LEU A 187 7.88 -59.18 25.70
CA LEU A 187 7.34 -59.93 26.81
C LEU A 187 7.47 -61.43 26.52
N LYS A 188 8.19 -62.14 27.38
CA LYS A 188 8.35 -63.59 27.28
C LYS A 188 7.16 -64.31 27.94
N LEU A 189 6.51 -65.19 27.20
CA LEU A 189 5.41 -66.01 27.70
C LEU A 189 5.95 -67.20 28.52
N PRO A 190 5.36 -67.51 29.69
CA PRO A 190 5.92 -68.53 30.59
C PRO A 190 5.65 -69.96 30.11
N SER A 191 6.65 -70.84 30.14
CA SER A 191 6.48 -72.26 29.84
C SER A 191 5.59 -73.01 30.83
N THR A 192 5.66 -72.66 32.12
CA THR A 192 4.83 -73.27 33.17
C THR A 192 3.65 -72.38 33.54
N ALA A 193 2.52 -72.98 33.91
CA ALA A 193 1.32 -72.26 34.33
C ALA A 193 1.63 -71.26 35.46
N GLY A 194 1.35 -69.98 35.20
CA GLY A 194 1.54 -68.86 36.13
C GLY A 194 0.32 -68.61 37.03
N LYS A 195 0.19 -67.40 37.58
CA LYS A 195 -0.89 -67.00 38.51
C LYS A 195 -1.91 -66.02 37.92
N GLY A 196 -2.12 -65.99 36.60
CA GLY A 196 -3.04 -65.05 35.94
C GLY A 196 -2.30 -64.04 35.06
N ASP A 197 -2.38 -62.75 35.39
CA ASP A 197 -1.82 -61.65 34.58
C ASP A 197 -0.30 -61.77 34.39
N ILE A 198 0.14 -61.78 33.13
CA ILE A 198 1.56 -61.75 32.72
C ILE A 198 1.99 -60.29 32.51
N TYR A 199 1.14 -59.49 31.86
CA TYR A 199 1.37 -58.07 31.61
C TYR A 199 0.07 -57.29 31.66
N ALA A 200 0.12 -56.10 32.26
CA ALA A 200 -1.00 -55.17 32.31
C ALA A 200 -0.46 -53.75 32.11
N SER A 201 -1.01 -53.00 31.16
CA SER A 201 -0.73 -51.57 30.99
C SER A 201 -2.02 -50.78 30.76
N SER A 202 -2.07 -49.59 31.35
CA SER A 202 -3.08 -48.57 31.02
C SER A 202 -2.72 -47.80 29.75
N THR A 203 -1.48 -47.89 29.27
CA THR A 203 -1.07 -47.33 27.98
C THR A 203 -1.31 -48.37 26.90
N ILE A 204 -2.22 -48.05 26.00
CA ILE A 204 -2.63 -48.95 24.92
C ILE A 204 -1.52 -49.04 23.88
N PRO A 205 -0.98 -50.24 23.58
CA PRO A 205 0.00 -50.39 22.52
C PRO A 205 -0.63 -50.11 21.16
N TYR A 206 0.14 -49.47 20.27
CA TYR A 206 -0.30 -49.18 18.91
C TYR A 206 -0.38 -50.44 18.06
N TRP A 207 0.58 -51.34 18.28
CA TRP A 207 0.59 -52.64 17.65
C TRP A 207 1.25 -53.66 18.57
N ILE A 208 0.91 -54.93 18.35
CA ILE A 208 1.44 -56.10 19.04
C ILE A 208 1.74 -57.14 17.98
N ASP A 209 2.98 -57.58 17.92
CA ASP A 209 3.44 -58.66 17.05
C ASP A 209 3.59 -59.96 17.85
N ILE A 210 3.00 -61.01 17.31
CA ILE A 210 2.94 -62.33 17.90
C ILE A 210 3.40 -63.30 16.81
N SER A 211 4.72 -63.34 16.63
CA SER A 211 5.35 -63.98 15.48
C SER A 211 6.29 -65.11 15.85
N PHE A 212 6.24 -66.16 15.05
CA PHE A 212 7.28 -67.15 14.90
C PHE A 212 8.30 -66.67 13.85
N PRO A 213 9.50 -67.28 13.77
CA PRO A 213 10.47 -66.94 12.73
C PRO A 213 9.92 -67.04 11.29
N SER A 214 8.95 -67.94 11.05
CA SER A 214 8.41 -68.25 9.72
C SER A 214 7.05 -67.63 9.38
N TYR A 215 6.27 -67.20 10.37
CA TYR A 215 4.93 -66.63 10.19
C TYR A 215 4.49 -65.90 11.46
N GLY A 216 3.47 -65.04 11.36
CA GLY A 216 2.99 -64.32 12.53
C GLY A 216 1.68 -63.57 12.33
N ILE A 217 1.24 -63.00 13.45
CA ILE A 217 0.09 -62.12 13.52
C ILE A 217 0.56 -60.82 14.19
N THR A 218 0.49 -59.71 13.45
CA THR A 218 0.58 -58.39 14.05
C THR A 218 -0.81 -57.79 14.19
N MET A 219 -1.19 -57.46 15.40
CA MET A 219 -2.38 -56.66 15.69
C MET A 219 -2.03 -55.18 15.65
N VAL A 220 -2.73 -54.38 14.86
CA VAL A 220 -2.61 -52.91 14.86
C VAL A 220 -3.92 -52.29 15.33
N ASN A 221 -3.83 -51.41 16.31
CA ASN A 221 -4.97 -50.72 16.89
C ASN A 221 -5.15 -49.35 16.22
N LEU A 222 -6.20 -49.22 15.40
CA LEU A 222 -6.51 -47.96 14.74
C LEU A 222 -7.33 -47.00 15.63
N ASP A 223 -7.93 -47.50 16.72
CA ASP A 223 -8.77 -46.74 17.65
C ASP A 223 -8.38 -46.95 19.14
N PRO A 224 -7.12 -46.68 19.56
CA PRO A 224 -6.68 -46.93 20.93
C PRO A 224 -7.45 -46.12 21.99
N SER A 225 -8.10 -45.01 21.62
CA SER A 225 -8.97 -44.24 22.52
C SER A 225 -10.23 -45.02 22.96
N CYS A 226 -10.62 -46.06 22.21
CA CYS A 226 -11.73 -46.92 22.60
C CYS A 226 -11.34 -47.99 23.64
N HIS A 227 -10.06 -48.06 24.00
CA HIS A 227 -9.51 -49.00 24.96
C HIS A 227 -8.89 -48.29 26.16
N VAL A 228 -9.01 -48.91 27.33
CA VAL A 228 -8.55 -48.36 28.61
C VAL A 228 -7.48 -49.21 29.29
N GLN A 229 -7.31 -50.46 28.81
CA GLN A 229 -6.29 -51.35 29.32
C GLN A 229 -5.84 -52.34 28.24
N PHE A 230 -4.54 -52.64 28.22
CA PHE A 230 -3.95 -53.75 27.47
C PHE A 230 -3.44 -54.81 28.43
N LEU A 231 -3.75 -56.07 28.14
CA LEU A 231 -3.42 -57.21 29.01
C LEU A 231 -2.90 -58.39 28.22
N VAL A 232 -1.99 -59.12 28.88
CA VAL A 232 -1.56 -60.45 28.48
C VAL A 232 -1.71 -61.33 29.71
N GLU A 233 -2.54 -62.35 29.63
CA GLU A 233 -2.87 -63.23 30.76
C GLU A 233 -2.57 -64.69 30.45
N ASP A 234 -2.15 -65.45 31.45
CA ASP A 234 -2.09 -66.91 31.41
C ASP A 234 -3.41 -67.47 31.92
N TRP A 235 -4.20 -68.09 31.04
CA TRP A 235 -5.50 -68.65 31.40
C TRP A 235 -5.45 -70.14 31.77
N ARG A 236 -4.26 -70.75 31.89
CA ARG A 236 -4.11 -72.13 32.38
C ARG A 236 -4.65 -72.36 33.79
N PRO A 237 -4.49 -71.42 34.76
CA PRO A 237 -5.09 -71.54 36.08
C PRO A 237 -6.63 -71.62 36.07
N TYR A 238 -7.26 -71.13 35.00
CA TYR A 238 -8.71 -71.14 34.82
C TYR A 238 -9.19 -72.36 34.01
N GLY A 239 -8.34 -73.39 33.85
CA GLY A 239 -8.69 -74.64 33.17
C GLY A 239 -8.62 -74.59 31.65
N THR A 240 -8.11 -73.51 31.06
CA THR A 240 -7.90 -73.41 29.61
C THR A 240 -6.45 -73.75 29.23
N GLN A 241 -6.12 -73.83 27.94
CA GLN A 241 -4.75 -74.05 27.45
C GLN A 241 -4.33 -72.93 26.49
N VAL A 242 -4.56 -71.68 26.91
CA VAL A 242 -4.27 -70.49 26.10
C VAL A 242 -3.67 -69.36 26.93
N PHE A 243 -2.88 -68.52 26.28
CA PHE A 243 -2.61 -67.15 26.72
C PHE A 243 -3.64 -66.22 26.08
N ALA A 244 -4.13 -65.22 26.80
CA ALA A 244 -5.07 -64.23 26.26
C ALA A 244 -4.37 -62.88 26.09
N VAL A 245 -4.36 -62.36 24.87
CA VAL A 245 -3.89 -61.00 24.54
C VAL A 245 -5.13 -60.13 24.32
N MET A 246 -5.29 -59.09 25.13
CA MET A 246 -6.55 -58.36 25.23
C MET A 246 -6.40 -56.86 25.13
N PHE A 247 -7.27 -56.24 24.34
CA PHE A 247 -7.56 -54.82 24.38
C PHE A 247 -8.90 -54.58 25.07
N ARG A 248 -8.89 -54.17 26.34
CA ARG A 248 -10.12 -53.88 27.09
C ARG A 248 -10.66 -52.52 26.72
N HIS A 249 -11.95 -52.45 26.42
CA HIS A 249 -12.68 -51.21 26.27
C HIS A 249 -13.00 -50.57 27.62
N THR A 250 -13.10 -51.35 28.69
CA THR A 250 -13.54 -50.91 30.02
C THR A 250 -12.62 -51.39 31.12
N GLN A 251 -12.55 -50.63 32.22
CA GLN A 251 -11.82 -51.05 33.41
C GLN A 251 -12.64 -52.09 34.17
N TRP A 252 -11.94 -53.03 34.80
CA TRP A 252 -12.56 -54.09 35.57
C TRP A 252 -13.47 -53.53 36.68
N GLN A 253 -14.68 -54.07 36.82
CA GLN A 253 -15.65 -53.75 37.90
C GLN A 253 -16.14 -52.29 37.93
N GLN A 254 -15.99 -51.53 36.85
CA GLN A 254 -16.42 -50.13 36.78
C GLN A 254 -17.74 -49.88 36.04
N GLY A 255 -18.53 -50.93 35.75
CA GLY A 255 -19.80 -50.81 35.00
C GLY A 255 -19.54 -50.46 33.53
N ALA A 256 -19.39 -51.48 32.69
CA ALA A 256 -18.70 -51.37 31.41
C ALA A 256 -19.46 -50.56 30.34
N MET A 257 -20.79 -50.66 30.27
CA MET A 257 -21.58 -49.98 29.23
C MET A 257 -23.00 -49.63 29.71
N PRO A 258 -23.26 -48.36 30.10
CA PRO A 258 -24.62 -47.87 30.37
C PRO A 258 -25.57 -48.05 29.17
N ARG A 259 -26.89 -48.12 29.41
CA ARG A 259 -27.90 -48.20 28.34
C ARG A 259 -27.70 -47.12 27.29
N GLY A 260 -27.76 -47.50 26.02
CA GLY A 260 -27.60 -46.59 24.88
C GLY A 260 -26.13 -46.25 24.58
N THR A 261 -25.17 -46.72 25.38
CA THR A 261 -23.74 -46.54 25.07
C THR A 261 -23.42 -47.29 23.80
N VAL A 262 -22.80 -46.57 22.86
CA VAL A 262 -22.24 -47.13 21.63
C VAL A 262 -20.73 -47.02 21.70
N ARG A 263 -20.03 -48.13 21.41
CA ARG A 263 -18.58 -48.17 21.29
C ARG A 263 -18.22 -48.68 19.91
N ARG A 264 -17.22 -48.05 19.30
CA ARG A 264 -16.66 -48.46 18.02
C ARG A 264 -15.19 -48.76 18.21
N SER A 265 -14.75 -49.86 17.63
CA SER A 265 -13.34 -50.25 17.65
C SER A 265 -12.93 -50.80 16.30
N THR A 266 -11.82 -50.28 15.79
CA THR A 266 -11.15 -50.77 14.58
C THR A 266 -9.82 -51.40 14.95
N LEU A 267 -9.72 -52.71 14.76
CA LEU A 267 -8.47 -53.46 14.86
C LEU A 267 -8.10 -54.00 13.49
N VAL A 268 -6.81 -54.10 13.21
CA VAL A 268 -6.30 -54.75 11.99
C VAL A 268 -5.43 -55.91 12.42
N LEU A 269 -5.75 -57.11 11.98
CA LEU A 269 -4.85 -58.26 12.09
C LEU A 269 -4.07 -58.35 10.78
N TYR A 270 -2.77 -58.16 10.85
CA TYR A 270 -1.86 -58.41 9.73
C TYR A 270 -1.27 -59.81 9.88
N LEU A 271 -1.73 -60.73 9.04
CA LEU A 271 -1.26 -62.09 8.92
C LEU A 271 -0.10 -62.11 7.93
N HIS A 272 1.11 -62.44 8.40
CA HIS A 272 2.31 -62.28 7.60
C HIS A 272 3.27 -63.48 7.72
N GLY A 273 4.16 -63.59 6.74
CA GLY A 273 5.21 -64.62 6.68
C GLY A 273 6.39 -64.34 7.62
N SER A 274 7.57 -64.82 7.22
CA SER A 274 8.80 -64.75 8.04
C SER A 274 9.27 -63.33 8.32
N GLY A 275 10.03 -63.16 9.41
CA GLY A 275 10.70 -61.90 9.75
C GLY A 275 10.07 -61.14 10.93
N GLY A 276 8.98 -61.65 11.51
CA GLY A 276 8.30 -61.03 12.65
C GLY A 276 7.92 -59.56 12.41
N TYR A 277 7.83 -58.77 13.49
CA TYR A 277 7.55 -57.34 13.38
C TYR A 277 8.53 -56.57 12.50
N GLU A 278 9.79 -57.00 12.42
CA GLU A 278 10.83 -56.31 11.63
C GLU A 278 10.54 -56.43 10.13
N GLY A 279 10.17 -57.62 9.67
CA GLY A 279 9.72 -57.85 8.29
C GLY A 279 8.38 -57.19 7.98
N ALA A 280 7.52 -57.02 8.98
CA ALA A 280 6.20 -56.41 8.85
C ALA A 280 6.20 -54.87 9.05
N MET A 281 7.34 -54.26 9.39
CA MET A 281 7.39 -52.90 9.92
C MET A 281 6.86 -51.83 8.96
N ASP A 282 7.04 -52.01 7.66
CA ASP A 282 6.54 -51.07 6.65
C ASP A 282 5.00 -50.99 6.66
N MET A 283 4.33 -52.14 6.74
CA MET A 283 2.87 -52.22 6.84
C MET A 283 2.38 -51.70 8.20
N ILE A 284 3.04 -52.12 9.28
CA ILE A 284 2.74 -51.68 10.65
C ILE A 284 2.82 -50.15 10.75
N SER A 285 3.88 -49.57 10.20
CA SER A 285 4.11 -48.12 10.20
C SER A 285 3.05 -47.39 9.38
N LEU A 286 2.71 -47.91 8.20
CA LEU A 286 1.66 -47.35 7.36
C LEU A 286 0.31 -47.32 8.08
N LEU A 287 -0.09 -48.43 8.72
CA LEU A 287 -1.34 -48.52 9.47
C LEU A 287 -1.35 -47.59 10.70
N ALA A 288 -0.24 -47.54 11.44
CA ALA A 288 -0.10 -46.65 12.59
C ALA A 288 -0.17 -45.17 12.18
N ASP A 289 0.51 -44.80 11.09
CA ASP A 289 0.50 -43.44 10.57
C ASP A 289 -0.87 -43.06 9.99
N LEU A 290 -1.55 -44.00 9.34
CA LEU A 290 -2.90 -43.81 8.81
C LEU A 290 -3.87 -43.36 9.91
N ARG A 291 -3.80 -44.02 11.07
CA ARG A 291 -4.54 -43.60 12.25
C ARG A 291 -4.20 -42.17 12.66
N ILE A 292 -2.90 -41.88 12.85
CA ILE A 292 -2.45 -40.58 13.37
C ILE A 292 -2.94 -39.46 12.45
N VAL A 293 -2.77 -39.64 11.13
CA VAL A 293 -3.18 -38.66 10.11
C VAL A 293 -4.69 -38.44 10.13
N ARG A 294 -5.51 -39.49 10.25
CA ARG A 294 -6.97 -39.33 10.33
C ARG A 294 -7.39 -38.56 11.58
N SER A 295 -6.86 -38.94 12.73
CA SER A 295 -7.15 -38.28 14.01
C SER A 295 -6.70 -36.81 14.00
N ASP A 296 -5.53 -36.52 13.45
CA ASP A 296 -5.01 -35.16 13.33
C ASP A 296 -5.86 -34.33 12.37
N ALA A 297 -6.27 -34.90 11.24
CA ALA A 297 -7.15 -34.23 10.28
C ALA A 297 -8.50 -33.86 10.90
N GLU A 298 -9.15 -34.82 11.57
CA GLU A 298 -10.42 -34.58 12.27
C GLU A 298 -10.27 -33.53 13.37
N ASN A 299 -9.17 -33.58 14.14
CA ASN A 299 -8.89 -32.58 15.15
C ASN A 299 -8.76 -31.18 14.54
N ILE A 300 -7.95 -31.01 13.49
CA ILE A 300 -7.77 -29.71 12.81
C ILE A 300 -9.10 -29.22 12.21
N ILE A 301 -9.90 -30.07 11.58
CA ILE A 301 -11.22 -29.67 11.05
C ILE A 301 -12.09 -29.06 12.15
N ASN A 302 -12.05 -29.64 13.35
CA ASN A 302 -12.86 -29.21 14.49
C ASN A 302 -12.29 -27.98 15.21
N THR A 303 -10.97 -27.86 15.31
CA THR A 303 -10.31 -26.85 16.16
C THR A 303 -9.77 -25.65 15.39
N ALA A 304 -9.45 -25.81 14.11
CA ALA A 304 -8.83 -24.74 13.33
C ALA A 304 -9.74 -23.54 13.23
N LYS A 305 -9.17 -22.34 13.27
CA LYS A 305 -9.94 -21.10 13.19
C LYS A 305 -10.15 -20.63 11.75
N THR A 306 -9.26 -21.01 10.83
CA THR A 306 -9.27 -20.53 9.45
C THR A 306 -9.96 -21.52 8.48
N PRO A 307 -10.78 -21.06 7.53
CA PRO A 307 -11.40 -21.92 6.52
C PRO A 307 -10.39 -22.72 5.68
N ASP A 308 -9.27 -22.11 5.31
CA ASP A 308 -8.24 -22.75 4.48
C ASP A 308 -7.61 -23.97 5.18
N ALA A 309 -7.25 -23.83 6.46
CA ALA A 309 -6.75 -24.97 7.25
C ALA A 309 -7.78 -26.10 7.35
N LYS A 310 -9.07 -25.78 7.57
CA LYS A 310 -10.14 -26.79 7.60
C LYS A 310 -10.31 -27.49 6.25
N ASN A 311 -10.22 -26.76 5.15
CA ASN A 311 -10.33 -27.30 3.80
C ASN A 311 -9.16 -28.24 3.49
N LEU A 312 -7.93 -27.84 3.83
CA LEU A 312 -6.74 -28.68 3.66
C LEU A 312 -6.80 -29.94 4.53
N ALA A 313 -7.23 -29.82 5.80
CA ALA A 313 -7.42 -30.97 6.68
C ALA A 313 -8.53 -31.92 6.19
N SER A 314 -9.62 -31.40 5.62
CA SER A 314 -10.67 -32.20 4.98
C SER A 314 -10.14 -32.99 3.77
N GLN A 315 -9.28 -32.37 2.96
CA GLN A 315 -8.59 -33.06 1.87
C GLN A 315 -7.63 -34.14 2.39
N ALA A 316 -6.91 -33.86 3.49
CA ALA A 316 -6.05 -34.84 4.14
C ALA A 316 -6.85 -36.06 4.64
N LEU A 317 -8.01 -35.82 5.28
CA LEU A 317 -8.92 -36.88 5.72
C LEU A 317 -9.45 -37.71 4.55
N SER A 318 -9.80 -37.06 3.44
CA SER A 318 -10.20 -37.76 2.20
C SER A 318 -9.07 -38.63 1.64
N LYS A 319 -7.82 -38.13 1.65
CA LYS A 319 -6.65 -38.90 1.20
C LYS A 319 -6.31 -40.05 2.13
N ALA A 320 -6.41 -39.88 3.44
CA ALA A 320 -6.25 -40.96 4.40
C ALA A 320 -7.36 -42.02 4.21
N THR A 321 -8.60 -41.60 3.96
CA THR A 321 -9.70 -42.52 3.63
C THR A 321 -9.43 -43.29 2.33
N SER A 322 -8.91 -42.62 1.30
CA SER A 322 -8.47 -43.26 0.06
C SER A 322 -7.33 -44.27 0.30
N ALA A 323 -6.37 -43.95 1.17
CA ALA A 323 -5.31 -44.88 1.56
C ALA A 323 -5.87 -46.17 2.20
N LEU A 324 -6.88 -46.04 3.07
CA LEU A 324 -7.57 -47.20 3.65
C LEU A 324 -8.23 -48.08 2.57
N TYR A 325 -8.97 -47.48 1.63
CA TYR A 325 -9.60 -48.23 0.55
C TYR A 325 -8.57 -48.92 -0.35
N LYS A 326 -7.44 -48.28 -0.63
CA LYS A 326 -6.34 -48.90 -1.38
C LYS A 326 -5.73 -50.10 -0.66
N LEU A 327 -5.73 -50.13 0.68
CA LEU A 327 -5.35 -51.32 1.42
C LEU A 327 -6.37 -52.46 1.26
N TYR A 328 -7.67 -52.15 1.13
CA TYR A 328 -8.69 -53.15 0.80
C TYR A 328 -8.47 -53.71 -0.61
N GLU A 329 -8.13 -52.84 -1.56
CA GLU A 329 -7.79 -53.23 -2.94
C GLU A 329 -6.42 -53.88 -3.07
N SER A 330 -5.72 -54.13 -1.96
CA SER A 330 -4.38 -54.72 -1.94
C SER A 330 -3.30 -53.90 -2.67
N ASN A 331 -3.50 -52.59 -2.77
CA ASN A 331 -2.60 -51.63 -3.38
C ASN A 331 -1.78 -50.89 -2.31
N PHE A 332 -0.75 -51.56 -1.80
CA PHE A 332 0.12 -51.03 -0.75
C PHE A 332 0.84 -49.72 -1.17
N ASP A 333 1.46 -49.70 -2.35
CA ASP A 333 2.20 -48.53 -2.83
C ASP A 333 1.28 -47.32 -3.04
N GLY A 334 0.07 -47.55 -3.58
CA GLY A 334 -0.94 -46.53 -3.72
C GLY A 334 -1.46 -46.00 -2.38
N ALA A 335 -1.62 -46.87 -1.38
CA ALA A 335 -2.01 -46.48 -0.02
C ALA A 335 -0.91 -45.63 0.64
N LYS A 336 0.36 -46.04 0.48
CA LYS A 336 1.53 -45.30 0.98
C LYS A 336 1.63 -43.91 0.34
N ALA A 337 1.40 -43.82 -0.98
CA ALA A 337 1.39 -42.56 -1.70
C ALA A 337 0.29 -41.61 -1.20
N ASP A 338 -0.94 -42.10 -1.04
CA ASP A 338 -2.05 -41.29 -0.53
C ASP A 338 -1.84 -40.84 0.92
N LEU A 339 -1.28 -41.71 1.76
CA LEU A 339 -0.96 -41.37 3.15
C LEU A 339 0.12 -40.27 3.23
N ASN A 340 1.16 -40.36 2.39
CA ASN A 340 2.18 -39.31 2.32
C ASN A 340 1.60 -37.98 1.82
N GLN A 341 0.68 -38.01 0.86
CA GLN A 341 -0.04 -36.83 0.43
C GLN A 341 -0.91 -36.25 1.55
N ALA A 342 -1.60 -37.09 2.32
CA ALA A 342 -2.39 -36.67 3.47
C ALA A 342 -1.54 -35.98 4.55
N LYS A 343 -0.35 -36.54 4.87
CA LYS A 343 0.61 -35.89 5.79
C LYS A 343 1.04 -34.50 5.31
N SER A 344 1.42 -34.38 4.04
CA SER A 344 1.79 -33.09 3.43
C SER A 344 0.65 -32.06 3.52
N LEU A 345 -0.60 -32.48 3.28
CA LEU A 345 -1.76 -31.61 3.43
C LEU A 345 -2.00 -31.16 4.88
N LEU A 346 -1.73 -32.02 5.87
CA LEU A 346 -1.81 -31.62 7.28
C LEU A 346 -0.76 -30.59 7.67
N ASP A 347 0.48 -30.75 7.17
CA ASP A 347 1.55 -29.79 7.44
C ASP A 347 1.23 -28.43 6.78
N GLN A 348 0.64 -28.44 5.58
CA GLN A 348 0.12 -27.24 4.93
C GLN A 348 -1.05 -26.62 5.71
N ALA A 349 -1.98 -27.43 6.23
CA ALA A 349 -3.10 -26.94 7.04
C ALA A 349 -2.60 -26.21 8.30
N ARG A 350 -1.64 -26.81 9.02
CA ARG A 350 -1.01 -26.20 10.21
C ARG A 350 -0.32 -24.89 9.87
N SER A 351 0.46 -24.89 8.78
CA SER A 351 1.19 -23.70 8.32
C SER A 351 0.25 -22.56 7.89
N ALA A 352 -0.84 -22.88 7.21
CA ALA A 352 -1.85 -21.91 6.78
C ALA A 352 -2.55 -21.25 7.99
N GLU A 353 -2.89 -22.04 9.00
CA GLU A 353 -3.48 -21.52 10.24
C GLU A 353 -2.50 -20.61 10.99
N GLU A 354 -1.26 -21.06 11.21
CA GLU A 354 -0.23 -20.29 11.91
C GLU A 354 0.06 -18.95 11.21
N THR A 355 0.22 -19.00 9.88
CA THR A 355 0.54 -17.82 9.06
C THR A 355 -0.59 -16.78 9.13
N ALA A 356 -1.84 -17.19 8.90
CA ALA A 356 -2.98 -16.29 8.91
C ALA A 356 -3.22 -15.65 10.28
N LEU A 357 -3.07 -16.43 11.36
CA LEU A 357 -3.21 -15.91 12.73
C LEU A 357 -2.11 -14.90 13.05
N THR A 358 -0.87 -15.17 12.67
CA THR A 358 0.28 -14.28 12.91
C THR A 358 0.11 -12.94 12.17
N TYR A 359 -0.27 -12.97 10.90
CA TYR A 359 -0.50 -11.74 10.13
C TYR A 359 -1.63 -10.90 10.70
N LEU A 360 -2.76 -11.52 11.04
CA LEU A 360 -3.90 -10.79 11.61
C LEU A 360 -3.54 -10.16 12.97
N GLU A 361 -2.84 -10.89 13.84
CA GLU A 361 -2.39 -10.35 15.13
C GLU A 361 -1.43 -9.16 14.96
N GLN A 362 -0.50 -9.26 14.01
CA GLN A 362 0.44 -8.18 13.72
C GLN A 362 -0.28 -6.93 13.19
N ASP A 363 -1.17 -7.09 12.22
CA ASP A 363 -1.97 -6.00 11.66
C ASP A 363 -2.83 -5.29 12.73
N ILE A 364 -3.46 -6.06 13.63
CA ILE A 364 -4.23 -5.52 14.76
C ILE A 364 -3.32 -4.68 15.66
N ARG A 365 -2.13 -5.19 16.02
CA ARG A 365 -1.16 -4.46 16.85
C ARG A 365 -0.71 -3.15 16.20
N ASP A 366 -0.36 -3.19 14.92
CA ASP A 366 0.16 -2.03 14.20
C ASP A 366 -0.92 -0.95 14.01
N VAL A 367 -2.13 -1.33 13.63
CA VAL A 367 -3.26 -0.39 13.49
C VAL A 367 -3.63 0.22 14.84
N LYS A 368 -3.65 -0.58 15.90
CA LYS A 368 -3.90 -0.09 17.26
C LYS A 368 -2.85 0.95 17.68
N ALA A 369 -1.56 0.64 17.55
CA ALA A 369 -0.48 1.54 17.93
C ALA A 369 -0.52 2.85 17.13
N ARG A 370 -0.82 2.78 15.83
CA ARG A 370 -1.00 3.97 15.00
C ARG A 370 -2.19 4.81 15.45
N ALA A 371 -3.33 4.19 15.76
CA ALA A 371 -4.51 4.88 16.25
C ALA A 371 -4.26 5.55 17.61
N GLU A 372 -3.59 4.88 18.55
CA GLU A 372 -3.17 5.46 19.83
C GLU A 372 -2.28 6.69 19.64
N ASN A 373 -1.29 6.60 18.76
CA ASN A 373 -0.42 7.73 18.44
C ASN A 373 -1.19 8.89 17.77
N ALA A 374 -2.10 8.59 16.85
CA ALA A 374 -2.93 9.60 16.18
C ALA A 374 -3.83 10.35 17.18
N VAL A 375 -4.48 9.63 18.10
CA VAL A 375 -5.27 10.23 19.18
C VAL A 375 -4.43 11.19 20.03
N ALA A 376 -3.18 10.81 20.33
CA ALA A 376 -2.28 11.62 21.15
C ALA A 376 -1.70 12.85 20.43
N THR A 377 -1.46 12.75 19.12
CA THR A 377 -0.61 13.72 18.39
C THR A 377 -1.33 14.59 17.38
N TYR A 378 -2.52 14.20 16.89
CA TYR A 378 -3.22 14.97 15.85
C TYR A 378 -3.63 16.33 16.38
N LEU A 379 -3.58 17.36 15.55
CA LEU A 379 -3.94 18.73 15.94
C LEU A 379 -5.45 18.95 15.86
N SER A 380 -6.10 18.33 14.86
CA SER A 380 -7.55 18.44 14.67
C SER A 380 -8.34 17.62 15.68
N SER A 381 -9.32 18.26 16.33
CA SER A 381 -10.31 17.58 17.19
C SER A 381 -11.11 16.53 16.42
N ARG A 382 -11.50 16.84 15.18
CA ARG A 382 -12.22 15.90 14.31
C ARG A 382 -11.35 14.72 13.90
N ALA A 383 -10.08 14.95 13.57
CA ALA A 383 -9.16 13.86 13.25
C ALA A 383 -8.88 12.98 14.48
N ARG A 384 -8.72 13.57 15.67
CA ARG A 384 -8.62 12.82 16.94
C ARG A 384 -9.86 11.99 17.24
N GLU A 385 -11.05 12.51 16.96
CA GLU A 385 -12.31 11.79 17.14
C GLU A 385 -12.34 10.53 16.26
N LEU A 386 -12.03 10.67 14.97
CA LEU A 386 -11.93 9.54 14.04
C LEU A 386 -10.85 8.54 14.46
N ALA A 387 -9.68 9.03 14.87
CA ALA A 387 -8.60 8.18 15.40
C ALA A 387 -9.04 7.43 16.68
N SER A 388 -9.86 8.05 17.53
CA SER A 388 -10.42 7.42 18.74
C SER A 388 -11.43 6.33 18.39
N GLN A 389 -12.26 6.56 17.37
CA GLN A 389 -13.16 5.53 16.84
C GLN A 389 -12.37 4.37 16.22
N ALA A 390 -11.31 4.67 15.45
CA ALA A 390 -10.40 3.67 14.91
C ALA A 390 -9.75 2.83 16.02
N LEU A 391 -9.28 3.46 17.10
CA LEU A 391 -8.71 2.78 18.26
C LEU A 391 -9.73 1.87 18.94
N SER A 392 -10.98 2.33 19.12
CA SER A 392 -12.05 1.50 19.66
C SER A 392 -12.29 0.25 18.79
N LYS A 393 -12.29 0.40 17.47
CA LYS A 393 -12.46 -0.72 16.52
C LYS A 393 -11.26 -1.67 16.54
N ALA A 394 -10.03 -1.16 16.61
CA ALA A 394 -8.83 -1.99 16.74
C ALA A 394 -8.81 -2.79 18.07
N ASN A 395 -9.28 -2.20 19.17
CA ASN A 395 -9.44 -2.91 20.44
C ASN A 395 -10.53 -4.00 20.36
N SER A 396 -11.64 -3.72 19.69
CA SER A 396 -12.69 -4.71 19.41
C SER A 396 -12.17 -5.87 18.55
N ALA A 397 -11.41 -5.56 17.50
CA ALA A 397 -10.74 -6.56 16.66
C ALA A 397 -9.82 -7.46 17.49
N ASN A 398 -9.00 -6.88 18.38
CA ASN A 398 -8.14 -7.64 19.27
C ASN A 398 -8.93 -8.54 20.23
N ALA A 399 -10.02 -8.06 20.81
CA ALA A 399 -10.87 -8.85 21.70
C ALA A 399 -11.49 -10.05 20.96
N LYS A 400 -12.02 -9.83 19.75
CA LYS A 400 -12.58 -10.88 18.89
C LYS A 400 -11.51 -11.91 18.48
N PHE A 401 -10.32 -11.46 18.14
CA PHE A 401 -9.18 -12.34 17.83
C PHE A 401 -8.84 -13.25 19.01
N GLN A 402 -8.78 -12.72 20.23
CA GLN A 402 -8.48 -13.48 21.44
C GLN A 402 -9.53 -14.57 21.73
N VAL A 403 -10.82 -14.32 21.44
CA VAL A 403 -11.89 -15.32 21.59
C VAL A 403 -12.06 -16.23 20.37
N GLY A 404 -11.28 -16.03 19.31
CA GLY A 404 -11.27 -16.88 18.11
C GLY A 404 -12.26 -16.49 17.00
N ASP A 405 -12.94 -15.34 17.11
CA ASP A 405 -13.77 -14.77 16.04
C ASP A 405 -12.90 -14.01 15.03
N LEU A 406 -12.29 -14.75 14.10
CA LEU A 406 -11.36 -14.18 13.12
C LEU A 406 -12.05 -13.30 12.08
N GLU A 407 -13.25 -13.67 11.64
CA GLU A 407 -14.00 -12.91 10.64
C GLU A 407 -14.47 -11.57 11.23
N GLY A 408 -15.01 -11.60 12.44
CA GLY A 408 -15.37 -10.40 13.16
C GLY A 408 -14.16 -9.52 13.51
N ALA A 409 -13.01 -10.13 13.83
CA ALA A 409 -11.77 -9.39 14.05
C ALA A 409 -11.27 -8.69 12.77
N ALA A 410 -11.26 -9.39 11.63
CA ALA A 410 -10.86 -8.82 10.34
C ALA A 410 -11.80 -7.68 9.89
N SER A 411 -13.11 -7.83 10.10
CA SER A 411 -14.09 -6.80 9.78
C SER A 411 -13.89 -5.53 10.61
N ASP A 412 -13.71 -5.65 11.93
CA ASP A 412 -13.46 -4.49 12.81
C ASP A 412 -12.12 -3.82 12.47
N LEU A 413 -11.10 -4.61 12.11
CA LEU A 413 -9.80 -4.10 11.69
C LEU A 413 -9.88 -3.29 10.39
N ASP A 414 -10.66 -3.75 9.40
CA ASP A 414 -10.87 -3.00 8.14
C ASP A 414 -11.57 -1.65 8.40
N GLU A 415 -12.56 -1.65 9.28
CA GLU A 415 -13.23 -0.40 9.70
C GLU A 415 -12.26 0.54 10.44
N ALA A 416 -11.41 0.00 11.32
CA ALA A 416 -10.36 0.77 11.98
C ALA A 416 -9.38 1.41 10.98
N LYS A 417 -8.93 0.66 9.96
CA LYS A 417 -8.06 1.16 8.90
C LYS A 417 -8.71 2.31 8.11
N LYS A 418 -9.99 2.19 7.76
CA LYS A 418 -10.75 3.23 7.05
C LYS A 418 -10.88 4.51 7.87
N LEU A 419 -11.25 4.41 9.13
CA LEU A 419 -11.37 5.55 10.04
C LEU A 419 -10.03 6.25 10.25
N LEU A 420 -8.95 5.48 10.40
CA LEU A 420 -7.61 6.03 10.55
C LEU A 420 -7.16 6.77 9.28
N ALA A 421 -7.41 6.21 8.08
CA ALA A 421 -7.10 6.89 6.83
C ALA A 421 -7.82 8.24 6.70
N GLN A 422 -9.11 8.31 7.07
CA GLN A 422 -9.86 9.57 7.09
C GLN A 422 -9.28 10.58 8.11
N ALA A 423 -8.83 10.10 9.27
CA ALA A 423 -8.17 10.95 10.26
C ALA A 423 -6.84 11.52 9.70
N ASP A 424 -6.04 10.69 9.04
CA ASP A 424 -4.75 11.06 8.44
C ASP A 424 -4.93 12.16 7.37
N GLU A 425 -5.96 12.03 6.51
CA GLU A 425 -6.28 13.03 5.48
C GLU A 425 -6.63 14.41 6.08
N ILE A 426 -7.46 14.44 7.13
CA ILE A 426 -7.83 15.68 7.81
C ILE A 426 -6.60 16.30 8.48
N GLU A 427 -5.79 15.50 9.16
CA GLU A 427 -4.58 15.99 9.84
C GLU A 427 -3.56 16.56 8.83
N GLN A 428 -3.42 15.94 7.66
CA GLN A 428 -2.56 16.46 6.60
C GLN A 428 -3.06 17.82 6.08
N ALA A 429 -4.37 17.98 5.90
CA ALA A 429 -4.96 19.26 5.50
C ALA A 429 -4.69 20.36 6.54
N VAL A 430 -4.78 20.03 7.83
CA VAL A 430 -4.45 20.96 8.93
C VAL A 430 -2.99 21.40 8.91
N ARG A 431 -2.04 20.47 8.73
CA ARG A 431 -0.60 20.81 8.63
C ARG A 431 -0.28 21.68 7.43
N ASN A 432 -0.95 21.45 6.30
CA ASN A 432 -0.81 22.27 5.11
C ASN A 432 -1.32 23.69 5.35
N LEU A 433 -2.46 23.84 6.03
CA LEU A 433 -3.02 25.14 6.39
C LEU A 433 -2.11 25.92 7.33
N GLU A 434 -1.54 25.27 8.35
CA GLU A 434 -0.57 25.89 9.27
C GLU A 434 0.66 26.44 8.51
N THR A 435 1.19 25.63 7.59
CA THR A 435 2.33 26.01 6.75
C THR A 435 2.01 27.22 5.88
N GLU A 436 0.83 27.24 5.26
CA GLU A 436 0.36 28.37 4.44
C GLU A 436 0.14 29.64 5.27
N ILE A 437 -0.44 29.55 6.48
CA ILE A 437 -0.57 30.69 7.40
C ILE A 437 0.80 31.30 7.70
N ASN A 438 1.79 30.47 8.03
CA ASN A 438 3.15 30.92 8.34
C ASN A 438 3.85 31.56 7.13
N LYS A 439 3.68 30.99 5.94
CA LYS A 439 4.21 31.55 4.69
C LYS A 439 3.62 32.92 4.39
N VAL A 440 2.29 33.06 4.46
CA VAL A 440 1.63 34.35 4.22
C VAL A 440 2.04 35.39 5.28
N ARG A 441 2.20 34.98 6.54
CA ARG A 441 2.73 35.86 7.60
C ARG A 441 4.07 36.48 7.22
N ASN A 442 5.01 35.65 6.75
CA ASN A 442 6.34 36.11 6.36
C ASN A 442 6.26 37.10 5.18
N ILE A 443 5.47 36.77 4.15
CA ILE A 443 5.28 37.67 3.00
C ILE A 443 4.70 39.02 3.44
N VAL A 444 3.67 39.02 4.29
CA VAL A 444 3.08 40.26 4.81
C VAL A 444 4.12 41.09 5.58
N GLN A 445 4.95 40.45 6.40
CA GLN A 445 5.99 41.12 7.18
C GLN A 445 7.10 41.71 6.28
N GLU A 446 7.50 41.00 5.24
CA GLU A 446 8.45 41.49 4.22
C GLU A 446 7.87 42.68 3.46
N SER A 447 6.60 42.60 3.03
CA SER A 447 5.89 43.69 2.36
C SER A 447 5.80 44.95 3.23
N LEU A 448 5.51 44.81 4.52
CA LEU A 448 5.49 45.95 5.46
C LEU A 448 6.82 46.70 5.54
N ASN A 449 7.93 45.96 5.45
CA ASN A 449 9.28 46.54 5.47
C ASN A 449 9.65 47.15 4.11
N LYS A 450 9.15 46.58 3.01
CA LYS A 450 9.49 46.98 1.64
C LYS A 450 8.69 48.17 1.13
N TYR A 451 7.39 48.23 1.41
CA TYR A 451 6.52 49.25 0.83
C TYR A 451 6.94 50.66 1.26
N GLU A 452 6.77 51.63 0.36
CA GLU A 452 7.02 53.05 0.60
C GLU A 452 5.69 53.80 0.80
N SER A 453 4.63 53.39 0.10
CA SER A 453 3.29 53.99 0.22
C SER A 453 2.68 53.75 1.61
N ALA A 454 2.22 54.83 2.25
CA ALA A 454 1.51 54.76 3.51
C ALA A 454 0.19 53.97 3.38
N GLN A 455 -0.51 54.10 2.26
CA GLN A 455 -1.75 53.38 1.99
C GLN A 455 -1.48 51.87 1.76
N ALA A 456 -0.42 51.51 1.04
CA ALA A 456 -0.02 50.11 0.88
C ALA A 456 0.36 49.47 2.23
N LYS A 457 1.10 50.21 3.08
CA LYS A 457 1.41 49.76 4.46
C LYS A 457 0.17 49.55 5.32
N ALA A 458 -0.83 50.43 5.19
CA ALA A 458 -2.07 50.29 5.94
C ALA A 458 -2.81 48.99 5.54
N LEU A 459 -2.91 48.70 4.23
CA LEU A 459 -3.49 47.46 3.73
C LEU A 459 -2.70 46.21 4.15
N ALA A 460 -1.36 46.26 4.06
CA ALA A 460 -0.50 45.17 4.53
C ALA A 460 -0.62 44.94 6.05
N SER A 461 -0.80 46.02 6.83
CA SER A 461 -1.04 45.92 8.28
C SER A 461 -2.38 45.25 8.59
N GLU A 462 -3.42 45.56 7.81
CA GLU A 462 -4.73 44.89 7.93
C GLU A 462 -4.63 43.41 7.51
N ALA A 463 -3.86 43.09 6.47
CA ALA A 463 -3.56 41.72 6.09
C ALA A 463 -2.87 40.95 7.24
N LEU A 464 -1.94 41.59 7.96
CA LEU A 464 -1.27 40.97 9.12
C LEU A 464 -2.26 40.64 10.25
N LYS A 465 -3.21 41.55 10.53
CA LYS A 465 -4.29 41.26 11.50
C LYS A 465 -5.12 40.06 11.07
N LYS A 466 -5.43 39.95 9.77
CA LYS A 466 -6.15 38.80 9.21
C LYS A 466 -5.36 37.50 9.33
N VAL A 467 -4.05 37.50 9.08
CA VAL A 467 -3.18 36.34 9.32
C VAL A 467 -3.15 35.93 10.81
N ASN A 468 -3.10 36.90 11.73
CA ASN A 468 -3.13 36.61 13.18
C ASN A 468 -4.50 36.07 13.63
N SER A 469 -5.59 36.57 13.03
CA SER A 469 -6.94 36.03 13.22
C SER A 469 -7.02 34.58 12.72
N ALA A 470 -6.50 34.31 11.51
CA ALA A 470 -6.42 32.97 10.94
C ALA A 470 -5.65 32.00 11.84
N GLN A 471 -4.50 32.44 12.38
CA GLN A 471 -3.72 31.64 13.34
C GLN A 471 -4.50 31.34 14.62
N SER A 472 -5.22 32.33 15.15
CA SER A 472 -6.01 32.17 16.39
C SER A 472 -7.17 31.20 16.18
N LYS A 473 -7.88 31.33 15.04
CA LYS A 473 -8.95 30.41 14.65
C LYS A 473 -8.43 29.00 14.40
N PHE A 474 -7.29 28.87 13.73
CA PHE A 474 -6.60 27.60 13.53
C PHE A 474 -6.29 26.91 14.87
N GLN A 475 -5.71 27.65 15.83
CA GLN A 475 -5.43 27.13 17.18
C GLN A 475 -6.70 26.79 17.97
N ALA A 476 -7.80 27.47 17.70
CA ALA A 476 -9.12 27.17 18.27
C ALA A 476 -9.85 26.01 17.57
N GLY A 477 -9.32 25.49 16.46
CA GLY A 477 -9.92 24.41 15.67
C GLY A 477 -10.97 24.85 14.64
N ASP A 478 -11.16 26.16 14.46
CA ASP A 478 -12.02 26.75 13.41
C ASP A 478 -11.25 26.83 12.09
N LEU A 479 -11.19 25.70 11.37
CA LEU A 479 -10.39 25.58 10.14
C LEU A 479 -10.98 26.40 8.99
N ASP A 480 -12.31 26.38 8.82
CA ASP A 480 -13.00 27.13 7.77
C ASP A 480 -12.83 28.63 7.99
N GLY A 481 -13.05 29.11 9.22
CA GLY A 481 -12.85 30.51 9.56
C GLY A 481 -11.39 30.95 9.47
N ALA A 482 -10.43 30.04 9.74
CA ALA A 482 -9.01 30.31 9.53
C ALA A 482 -8.67 30.44 8.04
N GLN A 483 -9.25 29.59 7.19
CA GLN A 483 -9.05 29.64 5.75
C GLN A 483 -9.67 30.89 5.12
N GLU A 484 -10.86 31.32 5.56
CA GLU A 484 -11.50 32.57 5.15
C GLU A 484 -10.67 33.81 5.51
N ASP A 485 -10.14 33.88 6.73
CA ASP A 485 -9.28 35.00 7.15
C ASP A 485 -7.94 34.98 6.42
N LEU A 486 -7.38 33.80 6.14
CA LEU A 486 -6.16 33.68 5.33
C LEU A 486 -6.38 34.15 3.89
N GLN A 487 -7.52 33.81 3.29
CA GLN A 487 -7.87 34.30 1.95
C GLN A 487 -8.07 35.83 1.96
N SER A 488 -8.76 36.36 2.97
CA SER A 488 -8.91 37.80 3.15
C SER A 488 -7.56 38.52 3.27
N ALA A 489 -6.59 37.91 3.97
CA ALA A 489 -5.23 38.46 4.04
C ALA A 489 -4.51 38.47 2.69
N LYS A 490 -4.66 37.41 1.88
CA LYS A 490 -4.09 37.33 0.52
C LYS A 490 -4.68 38.41 -0.38
N ASP A 491 -6.00 38.64 -0.31
CA ASP A 491 -6.67 39.66 -1.12
C ASP A 491 -6.22 41.08 -0.74
N LEU A 492 -6.08 41.37 0.56
CA LEU A 492 -5.54 42.65 1.05
C LEU A 492 -4.09 42.87 0.63
N LEU A 493 -3.26 41.83 0.63
CA LEU A 493 -1.87 41.90 0.17
C LEU A 493 -1.78 42.24 -1.32
N ASN A 494 -2.61 41.62 -2.16
CA ASN A 494 -2.67 41.92 -3.60
C ASN A 494 -3.12 43.37 -3.85
N GLN A 495 -4.06 43.88 -3.06
CA GLN A 495 -4.46 45.29 -3.11
C GLN A 495 -3.32 46.22 -2.70
N ALA A 496 -2.60 45.88 -1.63
CA ALA A 496 -1.44 46.66 -1.16
C ALA A 496 -0.34 46.74 -2.23
N GLU A 497 -0.02 45.62 -2.88
CA GLU A 497 0.95 45.57 -3.97
C GLU A 497 0.52 46.45 -5.17
N THR A 498 -0.77 46.45 -5.51
CA THR A 498 -1.30 47.30 -6.59
C THR A 498 -1.15 48.79 -6.26
N VAL A 499 -1.44 49.17 -5.01
CA VAL A 499 -1.28 50.55 -4.52
C VAL A 499 0.19 50.97 -4.52
N GLU A 500 1.09 50.11 -4.06
CA GLU A 500 2.54 50.36 -4.05
C GLU A 500 3.09 50.58 -5.46
N ASN A 501 2.72 49.71 -6.40
CA ASN A 501 3.19 49.83 -7.79
C ASN A 501 2.70 51.13 -8.44
N THR A 502 1.46 51.54 -8.16
CA THR A 502 0.93 52.83 -8.62
C THR A 502 1.71 54.01 -8.00
N TYR A 503 1.98 53.94 -6.70
CA TYR A 503 2.78 54.95 -5.99
C TYR A 503 4.18 55.11 -6.60
N LEU A 504 4.91 54.01 -6.78
CA LEU A 504 6.26 54.04 -7.35
C LEU A 504 6.28 54.55 -8.80
N SER A 505 5.27 54.19 -9.60
CA SER A 505 5.12 54.70 -10.96
C SER A 505 4.90 56.22 -10.95
N LEU A 506 3.99 56.73 -10.11
CA LEU A 506 3.73 58.16 -9.98
C LEU A 506 4.94 58.93 -9.48
N LEU A 507 5.67 58.39 -8.49
CA LEU A 507 6.90 59.00 -7.98
C LEU A 507 7.96 59.15 -9.08
N SER A 508 8.16 58.10 -9.88
CA SER A 508 9.06 58.12 -11.04
C SER A 508 8.63 59.19 -12.05
N ASP A 509 7.34 59.24 -12.37
CA ASP A 509 6.77 60.21 -13.32
C ASP A 509 6.88 61.66 -12.84
N ILE A 510 6.71 61.90 -11.54
CA ILE A 510 6.93 63.22 -10.90
C ILE A 510 8.38 63.63 -11.08
N ASN A 511 9.34 62.75 -10.76
CA ASN A 511 10.76 63.06 -10.85
C ASN A 511 11.20 63.38 -12.30
N ASP A 512 10.70 62.63 -13.28
CA ASP A 512 10.95 62.92 -14.71
C ASP A 512 10.34 64.27 -15.14
N THR A 513 9.09 64.52 -14.75
CA THR A 513 8.39 65.77 -15.10
C THR A 513 9.02 66.98 -14.42
N GLU A 514 9.47 66.84 -13.18
CA GLU A 514 10.23 67.86 -12.46
C GLU A 514 11.57 68.18 -13.13
N SER A 515 12.32 67.15 -13.53
CA SER A 515 13.57 67.34 -14.27
C SER A 515 13.35 68.12 -15.56
N LYS A 516 12.30 67.78 -16.33
CA LYS A 516 11.90 68.51 -17.54
C LYS A 516 11.51 69.96 -17.24
N ALA A 517 10.71 70.19 -16.20
CA ALA A 517 10.30 71.53 -15.79
C ALA A 517 11.49 72.40 -15.35
N ASN A 518 12.41 71.84 -14.56
CA ASN A 518 13.62 72.55 -14.13
C ASN A 518 14.53 72.91 -15.31
N ASN A 519 14.67 72.01 -16.29
CA ASN A 519 15.42 72.29 -17.51
C ASN A 519 14.76 73.41 -18.34
N ALA A 520 13.43 73.34 -18.54
CA ALA A 520 12.68 74.40 -19.21
C ALA A 520 12.80 75.74 -18.47
N TYR A 521 12.81 75.73 -17.13
CA TYR A 521 12.98 76.93 -16.32
C TYR A 521 14.39 77.52 -16.41
N ALA A 522 15.42 76.70 -16.62
CA ALA A 522 16.78 77.20 -16.83
C ALA A 522 16.98 77.83 -18.22
N ASN A 523 16.21 77.38 -19.22
CA ASN A 523 16.42 77.70 -20.63
C ASN A 523 15.30 78.51 -21.30
N TYR A 524 14.32 79.01 -20.54
CA TYR A 524 13.15 79.70 -21.11
C TYR A 524 13.54 80.91 -21.98
N VAL A 525 12.69 81.19 -22.96
CA VAL A 525 12.74 82.41 -23.76
C VAL A 525 11.41 83.14 -23.62
N GLY A 526 11.45 84.36 -23.08
CA GLY A 526 10.25 85.18 -22.85
C GLY A 526 9.55 84.94 -21.50
N THR A 527 8.84 85.97 -21.04
CA THR A 527 8.12 86.02 -19.76
C THR A 527 6.93 85.06 -19.72
N ALA A 528 6.18 84.92 -20.82
CA ALA A 528 5.00 84.04 -20.86
C ALA A 528 5.33 82.54 -20.77
N SER A 529 6.42 82.12 -21.43
CA SER A 529 6.92 80.73 -21.30
C SER A 529 7.36 80.48 -19.86
N LYS A 530 8.09 81.42 -19.24
CA LYS A 530 8.50 81.34 -17.83
C LYS A 530 7.31 81.19 -16.86
N GLU A 531 6.23 81.95 -17.07
CA GLU A 531 5.02 81.85 -16.24
C GLU A 531 4.42 80.45 -16.32
N LYS A 532 4.30 79.88 -17.53
CA LYS A 532 3.79 78.51 -17.72
C LYS A 532 4.66 77.45 -17.06
N VAL A 533 5.99 77.56 -17.17
CA VAL A 533 6.91 76.65 -16.45
C VAL A 533 6.77 76.81 -14.93
N SER A 534 6.57 78.04 -14.44
CA SER A 534 6.37 78.29 -12.99
C SER A 534 5.06 77.69 -12.48
N GLU A 535 3.98 77.79 -13.26
CA GLU A 535 2.70 77.12 -12.98
C GLU A 535 2.88 75.59 -12.97
N ALA A 536 3.64 75.04 -13.93
CA ALA A 536 3.93 73.61 -13.98
C ALA A 536 4.71 73.12 -12.74
N LEU A 537 5.73 73.87 -12.29
CA LEU A 537 6.48 73.56 -11.07
C LEU A 537 5.60 73.59 -9.82
N SER A 538 4.67 74.55 -9.73
CA SER A 538 3.67 74.59 -8.66
C SER A 538 2.77 73.35 -8.67
N LYS A 539 2.34 72.90 -9.87
CA LYS A 539 1.55 71.66 -10.02
C LYS A 539 2.34 70.39 -9.69
N ILE A 540 3.63 70.34 -10.02
CA ILE A 540 4.53 69.25 -9.61
C ILE A 540 4.65 69.21 -8.08
N GLN A 541 4.80 70.36 -7.42
CA GLN A 541 4.85 70.42 -5.95
C GLN A 541 3.52 69.93 -5.34
N SER A 542 2.39 70.39 -5.86
CA SER A 542 1.06 69.91 -5.45
C SER A 542 0.91 68.39 -5.63
N ALA A 543 1.42 67.84 -6.75
CA ALA A 543 1.44 66.40 -6.97
C ALA A 543 2.31 65.65 -5.94
N LYS A 544 3.48 66.19 -5.56
CA LYS A 544 4.33 65.62 -4.50
C LYS A 544 3.62 65.62 -3.15
N ASP A 545 2.99 66.73 -2.80
CA ASP A 545 2.27 66.87 -1.52
C ASP A 545 1.14 65.85 -1.46
N LYS A 546 0.31 65.76 -2.51
CA LYS A 546 -0.76 64.76 -2.61
C LYS A 546 -0.26 63.31 -2.60
N LEU A 547 0.87 63.04 -3.26
CA LEU A 547 1.48 61.71 -3.26
C LEU A 547 1.93 61.32 -1.84
N SER A 548 2.47 62.28 -1.08
CA SER A 548 2.85 62.08 0.32
C SER A 548 1.65 61.87 1.26
N GLU A 549 0.50 62.44 0.91
CA GLU A 549 -0.79 62.24 1.61
C GLU A 549 -1.51 60.94 1.21
N GLY A 550 -1.05 60.28 0.14
CA GLY A 550 -1.65 59.06 -0.41
C GLY A 550 -2.82 59.29 -1.39
N ASP A 551 -3.04 60.53 -1.85
CA ASP A 551 -4.03 60.85 -2.88
C ASP A 551 -3.46 60.57 -4.29
N LEU A 552 -3.49 59.29 -4.69
CA LEU A 552 -2.93 58.84 -5.98
C LEU A 552 -3.67 59.44 -7.17
N GLU A 553 -5.00 59.57 -7.09
CA GLU A 553 -5.82 60.15 -8.17
C GLU A 553 -5.55 61.64 -8.33
N GLY A 554 -5.51 62.39 -7.22
CA GLY A 554 -5.19 63.82 -7.24
C GLY A 554 -3.74 64.08 -7.66
N THR A 555 -2.81 63.19 -7.31
CA THR A 555 -1.42 63.22 -7.80
C THR A 555 -1.38 63.10 -9.31
N GLN A 556 -2.04 62.08 -9.88
CA GLN A 556 -2.09 61.87 -11.32
C GLN A 556 -2.73 63.05 -12.05
N ALA A 557 -3.80 63.64 -11.49
CA ALA A 557 -4.47 64.80 -12.06
C ALA A 557 -3.57 66.04 -12.11
N ASP A 558 -2.85 66.36 -11.03
CA ASP A 558 -1.93 67.50 -10.98
C ASP A 558 -0.71 67.28 -11.89
N LEU A 559 -0.21 66.05 -11.95
CA LEU A 559 0.86 65.67 -12.86
C LEU A 559 0.47 65.85 -14.33
N ASN A 560 -0.75 65.46 -14.71
CA ASN A 560 -1.27 65.66 -16.07
C ASN A 560 -1.40 67.17 -16.40
N GLN A 561 -1.82 67.98 -15.43
CA GLN A 561 -1.86 69.44 -15.59
C GLN A 561 -0.45 70.02 -15.77
N ALA A 562 0.53 69.56 -14.98
CA ALA A 562 1.92 70.00 -15.12
C ALA A 562 2.49 69.65 -16.51
N LYS A 563 2.27 68.42 -16.99
CA LYS A 563 2.69 67.99 -18.34
C LYS A 563 2.07 68.89 -19.42
N SER A 564 0.77 69.17 -19.34
CA SER A 564 0.09 70.08 -20.29
C SER A 564 0.66 71.51 -20.26
N LEU A 565 0.98 72.04 -19.08
CA LEU A 565 1.57 73.39 -18.94
C LEU A 565 2.99 73.47 -19.54
N LEU A 566 3.78 72.39 -19.42
CA LEU A 566 5.10 72.31 -20.05
C LEU A 566 5.00 72.27 -21.58
N GLU A 567 4.05 71.52 -22.14
CA GLU A 567 3.79 71.52 -23.59
C GLU A 567 3.40 72.91 -24.10
N ASP A 568 2.58 73.65 -23.34
CA ASP A 568 2.22 75.03 -23.68
C ASP A 568 3.42 75.98 -23.60
N ALA A 569 4.27 75.83 -22.58
CA ALA A 569 5.50 76.61 -22.43
C ALA A 569 6.46 76.38 -23.61
N GLU A 570 6.61 75.13 -24.05
CA GLU A 570 7.44 74.74 -25.19
C GLU A 570 6.90 75.32 -26.51
N LYS A 571 5.57 75.27 -26.74
CA LYS A 571 4.93 75.88 -27.91
C LYS A 571 5.17 77.39 -27.98
N ILE A 572 5.04 78.09 -26.84
CA ILE A 572 5.34 79.53 -26.74
C ILE A 572 6.81 79.77 -27.06
N GLU A 573 7.72 79.02 -26.44
CA GLU A 573 9.16 79.18 -26.63
C GLU A 573 9.58 78.97 -28.09
N ASN A 574 9.07 77.93 -28.74
CA ASN A 574 9.33 77.64 -30.16
C ASN A 574 8.80 78.77 -31.07
N SER A 575 7.63 79.33 -30.74
CA SER A 575 7.07 80.46 -31.48
C SER A 575 7.94 81.72 -31.33
N ILE A 576 8.45 82.00 -30.12
CA ILE A 576 9.38 83.11 -29.87
C ILE A 576 10.69 82.89 -30.63
N LYS A 577 11.29 81.70 -30.52
CA LYS A 577 12.53 81.35 -31.23
C LYS A 577 12.41 81.51 -32.74
N SER A 578 11.24 81.22 -33.32
CA SER A 578 11.00 81.38 -34.76
C SER A 578 10.94 82.84 -35.21
N ILE A 579 10.31 83.73 -34.43
CA ILE A 579 10.09 85.13 -34.85
C ILE A 579 11.26 86.05 -34.47
N LEU A 580 12.04 85.68 -33.44
CA LEU A 580 13.08 86.52 -32.87
C LEU A 580 14.18 86.93 -33.86
N PRO A 581 14.72 86.03 -34.72
CA PRO A 581 15.74 86.39 -35.71
C PRO A 581 15.21 87.42 -36.72
N GLU A 582 13.93 87.30 -37.10
CA GLU A 582 13.30 88.23 -38.03
C GLU A 582 13.16 89.63 -37.41
N ILE A 583 12.72 89.71 -36.15
CA ILE A 583 12.64 90.97 -35.40
C ILE A 583 14.01 91.63 -35.30
N GLN A 584 15.05 90.87 -34.94
CA GLN A 584 16.42 91.38 -34.83
C GLN A 584 16.94 91.91 -36.17
N ASN A 585 16.69 91.19 -37.27
CA ASN A 585 17.09 91.63 -38.61
C ASN A 585 16.43 92.97 -38.98
N VAL A 586 15.10 93.10 -38.81
CA VAL A 586 14.37 94.34 -39.12
C VAL A 586 14.83 95.48 -38.21
N ARG A 587 15.06 95.22 -36.93
CA ARG A 587 15.61 96.20 -35.97
C ARG A 587 16.98 96.71 -36.40
N ASN A 588 17.88 95.82 -36.81
CA ASN A 588 19.22 96.18 -37.29
C ASN A 588 19.16 96.98 -38.59
N GLN A 589 18.28 96.60 -39.52
CA GLN A 589 18.10 97.37 -40.76
C GLN A 589 17.55 98.78 -40.49
N ALA A 590 16.60 98.92 -39.57
CA ALA A 590 16.08 100.22 -39.14
C ALA A 590 17.15 101.07 -38.44
N GLN A 591 18.00 100.46 -37.60
CA GLN A 591 19.16 101.13 -36.99
C GLN A 591 20.16 101.61 -38.03
N ASN A 592 20.46 100.78 -39.04
CA ASN A 592 21.37 101.17 -40.12
C ASN A 592 20.79 102.33 -40.93
N ALA A 593 19.50 102.28 -41.27
CA ALA A 593 18.82 103.37 -41.95
C ALA A 593 18.87 104.69 -41.15
N LEU A 594 18.64 104.65 -39.83
CA LEU A 594 18.79 105.82 -38.96
C LEU A 594 20.20 106.46 -39.05
N ASN A 595 21.24 105.63 -39.16
CA ASN A 595 22.62 106.10 -39.22
C ASN A 595 22.98 106.66 -40.60
N THR A 596 22.47 106.07 -41.70
CA THR A 596 22.88 106.39 -43.08
C THR A 596 22.01 107.42 -43.77
N CYS A 597 20.71 107.46 -43.47
CA CYS A 597 19.79 108.40 -44.09
C CYS A 597 20.15 109.84 -43.71
N THR A 598 20.16 110.72 -44.69
CA THR A 598 20.43 112.15 -44.51
C THR A 598 19.14 112.97 -44.47
N GLY A 599 18.05 112.42 -44.99
CA GLY A 599 16.73 113.01 -45.02
C GLY A 599 16.02 113.00 -43.67
N SER A 600 15.42 114.14 -43.29
CA SER A 600 14.67 114.26 -42.03
C SER A 600 13.46 113.30 -41.99
N LYS A 601 12.70 113.22 -43.10
CA LYS A 601 11.53 112.32 -43.24
C LYS A 601 11.93 110.85 -43.24
N ALA A 602 13.02 110.48 -43.91
CA ALA A 602 13.53 109.11 -43.95
C ALA A 602 14.01 108.65 -42.56
N ARG A 603 14.70 109.54 -41.82
CA ARG A 603 15.11 109.28 -40.43
C ARG A 603 13.92 109.09 -39.49
N ASP A 604 12.88 109.91 -39.60
CA ASP A 604 11.68 109.77 -38.76
C ASP A 604 10.97 108.43 -39.00
N LEU A 605 10.83 108.01 -40.27
CA LEU A 605 10.24 106.71 -40.61
C LEU A 605 11.11 105.53 -40.13
N ALA A 606 12.44 105.64 -40.23
CA ALA A 606 13.37 104.63 -39.71
C ALA A 606 13.31 104.56 -38.16
N SER A 607 13.13 105.69 -37.48
CA SER A 607 12.90 105.75 -36.03
C SER A 607 11.61 105.03 -35.64
N GLN A 608 10.51 105.30 -36.34
CA GLN A 608 9.23 104.62 -36.11
C GLN A 608 9.32 103.11 -36.40
N ALA A 609 10.02 102.72 -37.48
CA ALA A 609 10.28 101.31 -37.79
C ALA A 609 11.06 100.62 -36.66
N ARG A 610 12.08 101.27 -36.10
CA ARG A 610 12.84 100.75 -34.96
C ARG A 610 11.96 100.60 -33.72
N ASN A 611 11.17 101.62 -33.37
CA ASN A 611 10.26 101.56 -32.23
C ASN A 611 9.23 100.43 -32.39
N LYS A 612 8.76 100.18 -33.62
CA LYS A 612 7.87 99.06 -33.92
C LYS A 612 8.57 97.71 -33.84
N ALA A 613 9.82 97.59 -34.26
CA ALA A 613 10.61 96.38 -34.06
C ALA A 613 10.91 96.12 -32.56
N ASP A 614 11.16 97.17 -31.78
CA ASP A 614 11.30 97.08 -30.32
C ASP A 614 9.98 96.66 -29.65
N SER A 615 8.85 97.22 -30.08
CA SER A 615 7.51 96.80 -29.64
C SER A 615 7.23 95.34 -29.99
N ALA A 616 7.56 94.90 -31.22
CA ALA A 616 7.44 93.51 -31.64
C ALA A 616 8.29 92.58 -30.77
N TYR A 617 9.52 92.98 -30.44
CA TYR A 617 10.39 92.22 -29.53
C TYR A 617 9.74 92.06 -28.14
N GLN A 618 9.25 93.16 -27.56
CA GLN A 618 8.59 93.12 -26.25
C GLN A 618 7.33 92.25 -26.24
N LYS A 619 6.50 92.35 -27.29
CA LYS A 619 5.32 91.50 -27.45
C LYS A 619 5.67 90.03 -27.61
N ALA A 620 6.68 89.70 -28.40
CA ALA A 620 7.16 88.32 -28.54
C ALA A 620 7.65 87.77 -27.19
N MET A 621 8.45 88.55 -26.47
CA MET A 621 8.92 88.16 -25.13
C MET A 621 7.77 88.01 -24.13
N ASN A 622 6.68 88.76 -24.28
CA ASN A 622 5.47 88.62 -23.46
C ASN A 622 4.49 87.55 -23.98
N GLY A 623 4.87 86.75 -24.99
CA GLY A 623 4.04 85.67 -25.54
C GLY A 623 2.92 86.12 -26.49
N ASP A 624 2.79 87.42 -26.78
CA ASP A 624 1.86 87.94 -27.79
C ASP A 624 2.48 87.81 -29.19
N ILE A 625 2.54 86.57 -29.68
CA ILE A 625 3.16 86.24 -30.99
C ILE A 625 2.41 86.91 -32.13
N SER A 626 1.08 86.92 -32.10
CA SER A 626 0.26 87.56 -33.13
C SER A 626 0.48 89.08 -33.15
N GLY A 627 0.52 89.73 -31.99
CA GLY A 627 0.81 91.15 -31.89
C GLY A 627 2.26 91.50 -32.23
N ALA A 628 3.21 90.61 -31.92
CA ALA A 628 4.61 90.74 -32.33
C ALA A 628 4.75 90.67 -33.85
N GLN A 629 4.08 89.72 -34.50
CA GLN A 629 4.07 89.59 -35.96
C GLN A 629 3.45 90.83 -36.62
N ALA A 630 2.36 91.36 -36.05
CA ALA A 630 1.72 92.57 -36.55
C ALA A 630 2.65 93.79 -36.47
N ASP A 631 3.31 94.02 -35.34
CA ASP A 631 4.27 95.11 -35.18
C ASP A 631 5.52 94.92 -36.05
N LEU A 632 5.99 93.68 -36.24
CA LEU A 632 7.09 93.36 -37.14
C LEU A 632 6.75 93.69 -38.60
N ASN A 633 5.54 93.33 -39.05
CA ASN A 633 5.05 93.66 -40.39
C ASN A 633 4.92 95.18 -40.57
N GLN A 634 4.45 95.89 -39.54
CA GLN A 634 4.39 97.35 -39.56
C GLN A 634 5.80 97.98 -39.61
N ALA A 635 6.76 97.44 -38.85
CA ALA A 635 8.16 97.87 -38.89
C ALA A 635 8.78 97.69 -40.28
N ARG A 636 8.53 96.55 -40.94
CA ARG A 636 8.96 96.29 -42.33
C ARG A 636 8.38 97.31 -43.30
N SER A 637 7.08 97.61 -43.18
CA SER A 637 6.40 98.60 -44.02
C SER A 637 7.02 100.00 -43.86
N LEU A 638 7.22 100.46 -42.63
CA LEU A 638 7.84 101.75 -42.32
C LEU A 638 9.30 101.83 -42.80
N LEU A 639 10.05 100.75 -42.66
CA LEU A 639 11.43 100.66 -43.14
C LEU A 639 11.51 100.78 -44.67
N ASN A 640 10.59 100.14 -45.40
CA ASN A 640 10.51 100.28 -46.86
C ASN A 640 10.14 101.72 -47.26
N GLN A 641 9.20 102.35 -46.55
CA GLN A 641 8.86 103.76 -46.77
C GLN A 641 10.05 104.69 -46.50
N ALA A 642 10.85 104.41 -45.47
CA ALA A 642 12.06 105.17 -45.15
C ALA A 642 13.09 105.09 -46.29
N LYS A 643 13.30 103.89 -46.86
CA LYS A 643 14.20 103.69 -48.02
C LYS A 643 13.73 104.48 -49.23
N SER A 644 12.44 104.39 -49.58
CA SER A 644 11.88 105.14 -50.71
C SER A 644 11.96 106.66 -50.51
N ALA A 645 11.74 107.15 -49.28
CA ALA A 645 11.87 108.57 -48.97
C ALA A 645 13.33 109.06 -49.12
N GLU A 646 14.32 108.27 -48.68
CA GLU A 646 15.74 108.62 -48.87
C GLU A 646 16.12 108.58 -50.37
N GLU A 647 15.64 107.62 -51.14
CA GLU A 647 15.86 107.55 -52.59
C GLU A 647 15.26 108.76 -53.32
N GLU A 648 14.05 109.19 -52.94
CA GLU A 648 13.39 110.40 -53.47
C GLU A 648 14.20 111.67 -53.13
N GLU A 649 14.72 111.77 -51.91
CA GLU A 649 15.49 112.92 -51.46
C GLU A 649 16.89 112.96 -52.10
N ILE A 650 17.56 111.81 -52.26
CA ILE A 650 18.81 111.66 -53.03
C ILE A 650 18.58 112.01 -54.50
N SER A 651 17.50 111.51 -55.11
CA SER A 651 17.14 111.82 -56.50
C SER A 651 16.88 113.31 -56.69
N THR A 652 16.15 113.94 -55.77
CA THR A 652 15.89 115.39 -55.78
C THR A 652 17.18 116.17 -55.58
N ARG A 653 18.05 115.76 -54.65
CA ARG A 653 19.36 116.39 -54.41
C ARG A 653 20.31 116.24 -55.60
N ASN A 654 20.30 115.09 -56.27
CA ASN A 654 21.06 114.83 -57.48
C ASN A 654 20.51 115.63 -58.67
N MET A 655 19.19 115.75 -58.83
CA MET A 655 18.58 116.67 -59.81
C MET A 655 18.92 118.12 -59.51
N LEU A 656 18.93 118.53 -58.24
CA LEU A 656 19.34 119.87 -57.83
C LEU A 656 20.82 120.10 -58.16
N MET A 657 21.69 119.11 -57.89
CA MET A 657 23.12 119.18 -58.22
C MET A 657 23.35 119.22 -59.74
N ILE A 658 22.69 118.35 -60.52
CA ILE A 658 22.76 118.34 -61.98
C ILE A 658 22.21 119.64 -62.55
N GLY A 659 21.07 120.13 -62.05
CA GLY A 659 20.51 121.43 -62.40
C GLY A 659 21.47 122.58 -62.10
N THR A 660 22.15 122.54 -60.95
CA THR A 660 23.15 123.54 -60.57
C THR A 660 24.40 123.45 -61.46
N VAL A 661 24.90 122.25 -61.76
CA VAL A 661 26.04 122.03 -62.67
C VAL A 661 25.71 122.48 -64.09
N VAL A 662 24.53 122.15 -64.61
CA VAL A 662 24.05 122.58 -65.93
C VAL A 662 23.88 124.11 -65.97
N LEU A 663 23.32 124.73 -64.92
CA LEU A 663 23.21 126.18 -64.82
C LEU A 663 24.59 126.85 -64.83
N VAL A 664 25.56 126.29 -64.09
CA VAL A 664 26.96 126.78 -64.09
C VAL A 664 27.60 126.64 -65.48
N VAL A 665 27.40 125.51 -66.17
CA VAL A 665 27.91 125.30 -67.54
C VAL A 665 27.27 126.27 -68.54
N ILE A 666 25.95 126.53 -68.44
CA ILE A 666 25.24 127.51 -69.27
C ILE A 666 25.76 128.93 -69.00
N ILE A 667 25.95 129.31 -67.74
CA ILE A 667 26.54 130.61 -67.38
C ILE A 667 27.94 130.75 -67.97
N ILE A 668 28.78 129.72 -67.89
CA ILE A 668 30.12 129.71 -68.51
C ILE A 668 30.03 129.86 -70.04
N ALA A 669 29.10 129.15 -70.68
CA ALA A 669 28.89 129.22 -72.14
C ALA A 669 28.37 130.61 -72.59
N VAL A 670 27.46 131.22 -71.83
CA VAL A 670 26.95 132.58 -72.10
C VAL A 670 28.04 133.63 -71.89
N VAL A 671 28.85 133.50 -70.84
CA VAL A 671 30.02 134.37 -70.61
C VAL A 671 31.03 134.23 -71.75
N ALA A 672 31.32 133.01 -72.20
CA ALA A 672 32.20 132.75 -73.35
C ALA A 672 31.63 133.32 -74.67
N PHE A 673 30.32 133.18 -74.92
CA PHE A 673 29.66 133.73 -76.09
C PHE A 673 29.65 135.27 -76.10
N LEU A 674 29.43 135.91 -74.94
CA LEU A 674 29.53 137.36 -74.79
C LEU A 674 30.97 137.87 -74.99
N MET A 675 31.99 137.11 -74.59
CA MET A 675 33.39 137.45 -74.89
C MET A 675 33.72 137.33 -76.40
N ILE A 676 33.18 136.35 -77.12
CA ILE A 676 33.37 136.19 -78.58
C ILE A 676 32.66 137.32 -79.37
N LYS A 677 31.47 137.74 -78.95
CA LYS A 677 30.73 138.85 -79.57
C LYS A 677 31.46 140.20 -79.42
N ARG A 678 32.25 140.36 -78.36
CA ARG A 678 33.09 141.56 -78.14
C ARG A 678 34.30 141.63 -79.09
N ARG A 679 34.81 140.49 -79.58
CA ARG A 679 35.97 140.42 -80.51
C ARG A 679 35.63 140.72 -81.98
N LYS A 680 34.38 140.53 -82.42
CA LYS A 680 33.95 140.81 -83.81
C LYS A 680 33.58 142.27 -84.11
N LYS A 681 33.61 143.16 -83.11
CA LYS A 681 33.40 144.62 -83.30
C LYS A 681 34.70 145.41 -83.46
N SER A 682 35.84 144.74 -83.62
CA SER A 682 37.17 145.36 -83.70
C SER A 682 38.04 144.78 -84.83
N SER A 683 37.44 144.40 -85.96
CA SER A 683 38.14 144.18 -87.23
C SER A 683 37.30 144.66 -88.39
#